data_AF-A0A0H2S608-F1
#
_entry.id   AF-A0A0H2S608-F1
#
_cell.length_a   1.000
_cell.length_b   1.000
_cell.length_c   1.000
_cell.angle_alpha   90.00
_cell.angle_beta   90.00
_cell.angle_gamma   90.00
#
_symmetry.space_group_name_H-M   'P 1'
#
loop_
_entity.id
_entity.type
_entity.pdbx_description
1 polymer ?
#
loop_
_entity_poly.entity_id
_entity_poly.type
_entity_poly.pdbx_seq_one_letter_code
_entity_poly.pdbx_strand_id
1 'polypeptide(L)'
;MAAPPELTTLDLSGTYVMNKTLSDDTDEILRLQGVSWFMRKLIASVTITLYVKHYKDADGNEHIDIEQIGSGGFKGNYEQRTLTWSEREVDDGIFGPVVGKSRRVAISELEYEWHKEGWLADTIEHNAIQAYAMSNTAKSGNTWIADGIWGFAEVNGERRHTRKVHFTGPKGEEINARLVYDYQPTPYLDVYGRRANITPESTLFRYTRRFTSPWLLILLVPAYIIALSFIVKAQFYDIPSDALVTCTSTYWLANDQCGLDGDSCLPQSNAQTKFEFKCPSQCKSVILLNPRTVGDEAVDRVPLIVGGGDANGTYRGDSFLCAAAMHAGLFSDSRGGCASLELTGEFTNFLGSTAHGLTSIGFPTIFPLSFRLTPNTSLSHCSDIRDVALAFNTIVTALLFFVLRPKPIILFWCLVCIGYWHVTFFSQPRSEPPPISDAFGTFLPALFVAYGFWRIAFRFVLPAFAHLPIERGIWYIGSFWPGVLLNVITAKVPIDRLVPSDIDGDKGAIVAVTLIAIALFAVVVNQARVMRKTGWLFHYAFWYIAGGLVALVLSQLPGLELRLHHYILAMMILPCTAFPTRLSAIYQGFFLGMFLNGIAAFDFDSILQTAAELQRDAPAGTLLPSFLTNSSTWNASIPLANQSISWDDISAADSVTWNGFALLVDDVERYAGVATNFSLAALDATIPHFFRLAFQEDGVSGDFTKAATLWPNGTWVNPLSGPS
;
A
#
# COMPACT_ATOMS: atom_id res chain seq x y z
N MET A 1 -18.48 9.12 -19.84
CA MET A 1 -17.02 9.01 -20.12
C MET A 1 -16.82 8.68 -21.59
N ALA A 2 -15.57 8.75 -22.08
CA ALA A 2 -15.23 8.23 -23.41
C ALA A 2 -15.64 6.76 -23.54
N ALA A 3 -16.09 6.36 -24.73
CA ALA A 3 -16.35 4.96 -25.00
C ALA A 3 -15.02 4.18 -25.08
N PRO A 4 -14.94 2.95 -24.55
CA PRO A 4 -13.76 2.10 -24.70
C PRO A 4 -13.47 1.79 -26.18
N PRO A 5 -12.19 1.60 -26.57
CA PRO A 5 -11.80 1.23 -27.94
C PRO A 5 -12.41 -0.09 -28.41
N GLU A 6 -12.76 -0.98 -27.49
CA GLU A 6 -13.39 -2.27 -27.80
C GLU A 6 -14.80 -2.14 -28.38
N LEU A 7 -15.52 -1.04 -28.09
CA LEU A 7 -16.84 -0.80 -28.66
C LEU A 7 -16.68 -0.16 -30.03
N THR A 8 -17.08 -0.87 -31.08
CA THR A 8 -17.02 -0.41 -32.47
C THR A 8 -18.42 -0.43 -33.07
N THR A 9 -18.59 0.01 -34.33
CA THR A 9 -19.90 -0.14 -34.98
C THR A 9 -20.29 -1.61 -35.20
N LEU A 10 -19.39 -2.58 -35.00
CA LEU A 10 -19.70 -4.02 -35.01
C LEU A 10 -20.42 -4.48 -33.73
N ASP A 11 -20.20 -3.80 -32.61
CA ASP A 11 -20.91 -4.05 -31.35
C ASP A 11 -21.06 -2.74 -30.58
N LEU A 12 -22.28 -2.22 -30.60
CA LEU A 12 -22.65 -0.99 -29.91
C LEU A 12 -23.24 -1.28 -28.52
N SER A 13 -23.25 -2.53 -28.06
CA SER A 13 -23.92 -2.92 -26.83
C SER A 13 -23.37 -2.17 -25.63
N GLY A 14 -24.24 -1.50 -24.88
CA GLY A 14 -23.82 -0.68 -23.75
C GLY A 14 -24.85 0.35 -23.32
N THR A 15 -24.48 1.10 -22.29
CA THR A 15 -25.28 2.19 -21.75
C THR A 15 -24.64 3.51 -22.16
N TYR A 16 -25.42 4.42 -22.74
CA TYR A 16 -24.94 5.71 -23.23
C TYR A 16 -25.82 6.84 -22.74
N VAL A 17 -25.24 7.87 -22.12
CA VAL A 17 -25.96 9.03 -21.62
C VAL A 17 -25.74 10.20 -22.56
N MET A 18 -26.82 10.82 -23.02
CA MET A 18 -26.74 11.99 -23.90
C MET A 18 -26.05 13.15 -23.18
N ASN A 19 -25.00 13.68 -23.81
CA ASN A 19 -24.28 14.84 -23.33
C ASN A 19 -24.84 16.10 -23.99
N LYS A 20 -25.74 16.78 -23.29
CA LYS A 20 -26.43 17.98 -23.81
C LYS A 20 -25.48 19.15 -24.09
N THR A 21 -24.35 19.23 -23.40
CA THR A 21 -23.37 20.32 -23.61
C THR A 21 -22.57 20.11 -24.88
N LEU A 22 -22.36 18.85 -25.30
CA LEU A 22 -21.63 18.49 -26.51
C LEU A 22 -22.54 18.22 -27.72
N SER A 23 -23.85 18.10 -27.49
CA SER A 23 -24.86 17.89 -28.52
C SER A 23 -25.44 19.21 -29.00
N ASP A 24 -25.87 19.25 -30.25
CA ASP A 24 -26.61 20.39 -30.80
C ASP A 24 -28.06 20.41 -30.27
N ASP A 25 -28.70 21.59 -30.31
CA ASP A 25 -30.09 21.76 -29.89
C ASP A 25 -31.05 21.11 -30.89
N THR A 26 -31.99 20.30 -30.39
CA THR A 26 -32.98 19.58 -31.20
C THR A 26 -34.40 20.16 -31.10
N ASP A 27 -34.64 21.27 -30.38
CA ASP A 27 -35.99 21.82 -30.19
C ASP A 27 -36.68 22.12 -31.54
N GLU A 28 -35.95 22.67 -32.51
CA GLU A 28 -36.52 23.01 -33.81
C GLU A 28 -36.84 21.77 -34.66
N ILE A 29 -35.99 20.74 -34.64
CA ILE A 29 -36.26 19.45 -35.28
C ILE A 29 -37.54 18.86 -34.70
N LEU A 30 -37.65 18.79 -33.36
CA LEU A 30 -38.84 18.27 -32.69
C LEU A 30 -40.09 19.10 -33.02
N ARG A 31 -39.97 20.43 -33.17
CA ARG A 31 -41.08 21.31 -33.55
C ARG A 31 -41.58 20.98 -34.96
N LEU A 32 -40.67 20.82 -35.93
CA LEU A 32 -40.99 20.49 -37.31
C LEU A 32 -41.55 19.07 -37.46
N GLN A 33 -41.17 18.15 -36.57
CA GLN A 33 -41.76 16.81 -36.49
C GLN A 33 -43.19 16.78 -35.91
N GLY A 34 -43.69 17.92 -35.40
CA GLY A 34 -45.04 18.03 -34.83
C GLY A 34 -45.13 17.77 -33.33
N VAL A 35 -43.99 17.65 -32.63
CA VAL A 35 -43.96 17.41 -31.18
C VAL A 35 -44.45 18.65 -30.44
N SER A 36 -45.42 18.49 -29.53
CA SER A 36 -46.03 19.60 -28.80
C SER A 36 -45.01 20.38 -27.94
N TRP A 37 -45.24 21.68 -27.74
CA TRP A 37 -44.34 22.54 -26.95
C TRP A 37 -44.06 21.98 -25.55
N PHE A 38 -45.08 21.44 -24.88
CA PHE A 38 -44.93 20.84 -23.54
C PHE A 38 -43.99 19.65 -23.55
N MET A 39 -44.14 18.73 -24.52
CA MET A 39 -43.29 17.55 -24.64
C MET A 39 -41.85 17.94 -24.98
N ARG A 40 -41.63 18.94 -25.84
CA ARG A 40 -40.29 19.46 -26.13
C ARG A 40 -39.59 20.04 -24.90
N LYS A 41 -40.31 20.82 -24.08
CA LYS A 41 -39.76 21.33 -22.80
C LYS A 41 -39.45 20.22 -21.82
N LEU A 42 -40.25 19.15 -21.78
CA LEU A 42 -39.95 17.96 -20.99
C LEU A 42 -38.66 17.27 -21.47
N ILE A 43 -38.54 16.98 -22.77
CA ILE A 43 -37.34 16.37 -23.39
C ILE A 43 -36.09 17.24 -23.11
N ALA A 44 -36.21 18.55 -23.28
CA ALA A 44 -35.15 19.50 -22.98
C ALA A 44 -34.74 19.51 -21.48
N SER A 45 -35.64 19.15 -20.56
CA SER A 45 -35.35 19.09 -19.13
C SER A 45 -34.71 17.78 -18.66
N VAL A 46 -34.96 16.66 -19.35
CA VAL A 46 -34.52 15.31 -18.90
C VAL A 46 -33.24 14.85 -19.59
N THR A 47 -32.36 14.16 -18.86
CA THR A 47 -31.18 13.52 -19.49
C THR A 47 -31.59 12.17 -20.08
N ILE A 48 -31.35 11.96 -21.37
CA ILE A 48 -31.69 10.71 -22.08
C ILE A 48 -30.55 9.71 -21.93
N THR A 49 -30.88 8.48 -21.55
CA THR A 49 -29.97 7.33 -21.50
C THR A 49 -30.44 6.28 -22.49
N LEU A 50 -29.52 5.79 -23.33
CA LEU A 50 -29.72 4.71 -24.28
C LEU A 50 -29.19 3.41 -23.67
N TYR A 51 -30.03 2.38 -23.65
CA TYR A 51 -29.62 1.00 -23.37
C TYR A 51 -29.64 0.25 -24.69
N VAL A 52 -28.46 -0.03 -25.23
CA VAL A 52 -28.28 -0.58 -26.56
C VAL A 52 -27.93 -2.07 -26.46
N LYS A 53 -28.62 -2.89 -27.26
CA LYS A 53 -28.25 -4.29 -27.51
C LYS A 53 -28.00 -4.46 -29.00
N HIS A 54 -26.80 -4.94 -29.34
CA HIS A 54 -26.40 -5.23 -30.72
C HIS A 54 -26.16 -6.74 -30.85
N TYR A 55 -26.89 -7.42 -31.72
CA TYR A 55 -26.77 -8.87 -31.89
C TYR A 55 -27.13 -9.31 -33.32
N LYS A 56 -26.82 -10.56 -33.65
CA LYS A 56 -27.32 -11.21 -34.88
C LYS A 56 -28.36 -12.25 -34.52
N ASP A 57 -29.41 -12.36 -35.32
CA ASP A 57 -30.41 -13.42 -35.17
C ASP A 57 -29.94 -14.75 -35.78
N ALA A 58 -30.79 -15.77 -35.72
CA ALA A 58 -30.50 -17.11 -36.25
C ALA A 58 -30.26 -17.11 -37.77
N ASP A 59 -30.82 -16.14 -38.49
CA ASP A 59 -30.69 -15.98 -39.94
C ASP A 59 -29.48 -15.10 -40.30
N GLY A 60 -28.72 -14.63 -39.30
CA GLY A 60 -27.54 -13.80 -39.47
C GLY A 60 -27.84 -12.31 -39.69
N ASN A 61 -29.11 -11.89 -39.62
CA ASN A 61 -29.47 -10.48 -39.72
C ASN A 61 -29.03 -9.74 -38.46
N GLU A 62 -28.51 -8.54 -38.65
CA GLU A 62 -27.99 -7.71 -37.57
C GLU A 62 -29.10 -6.81 -36.99
N HIS A 63 -29.21 -6.81 -35.67
CA HIS A 63 -30.24 -6.12 -34.90
C HIS A 63 -29.63 -5.18 -33.88
N ILE A 64 -30.18 -3.97 -33.80
CA ILE A 64 -29.86 -2.96 -32.80
C ILE A 64 -31.15 -2.54 -32.12
N ASP A 65 -31.31 -2.97 -30.86
CA ASP A 65 -32.43 -2.61 -30.01
C ASP A 65 -31.99 -1.53 -29.03
N ILE A 66 -32.72 -0.42 -28.97
CA ILE A 66 -32.40 0.73 -28.13
C ILE A 66 -33.60 1.08 -27.27
N GLU A 67 -33.44 0.95 -25.94
CA GLU A 67 -34.39 1.50 -24.98
C GLU A 67 -33.93 2.88 -24.51
N GLN A 68 -34.75 3.91 -24.72
CA GLN A 68 -34.45 5.26 -24.25
C GLN A 68 -35.18 5.55 -22.93
N ILE A 69 -34.43 5.90 -21.89
CA ILE A 69 -34.97 6.28 -20.59
C ILE A 69 -34.48 7.68 -20.20
N GLY A 70 -35.42 8.59 -19.96
CA GLY A 70 -35.16 9.90 -19.40
C GLY A 70 -35.04 9.87 -17.88
N SER A 71 -34.21 10.77 -17.33
CA SER A 71 -34.12 11.00 -15.88
C SER A 71 -35.51 11.23 -15.26
N GLY A 72 -35.77 10.61 -14.10
CA GLY A 72 -37.08 10.69 -13.43
C GLY A 72 -38.09 9.62 -13.86
N GLY A 73 -37.69 8.65 -14.69
CA GLY A 73 -38.54 7.53 -15.10
C GLY A 73 -39.39 7.82 -16.34
N PHE A 74 -39.11 8.93 -17.04
CA PHE A 74 -39.68 9.22 -18.35
C PHE A 74 -39.28 8.11 -19.32
N LYS A 75 -40.26 7.36 -19.83
CA LYS A 75 -40.02 6.38 -20.89
C LYS A 75 -39.96 7.14 -22.20
N GLY A 76 -38.80 7.14 -22.83
CA GLY A 76 -38.65 7.61 -24.20
C GLY A 76 -39.09 6.54 -25.18
N ASN A 77 -38.50 6.57 -26.37
CA ASN A 77 -38.81 5.61 -27.43
C ASN A 77 -38.07 4.28 -27.25
N TYR A 78 -38.66 3.23 -27.80
CA TYR A 78 -38.00 1.95 -27.99
C TYR A 78 -37.77 1.76 -29.50
N GLU A 79 -36.52 1.74 -29.93
CA GLU A 79 -36.15 1.59 -31.33
C GLU A 79 -35.70 0.16 -31.59
N GLN A 80 -36.35 -0.53 -32.53
CA GLN A 80 -35.92 -1.84 -33.03
C GLN A 80 -35.43 -1.68 -34.47
N ARG A 81 -34.14 -1.89 -34.69
CA ARG A 81 -33.52 -1.70 -36.01
C ARG A 81 -32.93 -3.03 -36.49
N THR A 82 -33.41 -3.52 -37.62
CA THR A 82 -32.76 -4.62 -38.34
C THR A 82 -32.09 -4.07 -39.59
N LEU A 83 -30.78 -4.32 -39.74
CA LEU A 83 -29.92 -3.67 -40.74
C LEU A 83 -30.02 -4.30 -42.15
N THR A 84 -31.24 -4.38 -42.68
CA THR A 84 -31.58 -4.99 -43.98
C THR A 84 -32.02 -3.98 -45.04
N TRP A 85 -32.06 -2.69 -44.69
CA TRP A 85 -32.55 -1.59 -45.54
C TRP A 85 -34.01 -1.70 -46.01
N SER A 86 -34.79 -2.63 -45.46
CA SER A 86 -36.23 -2.73 -45.71
C SER A 86 -37.01 -1.71 -44.88
N GLU A 87 -38.03 -1.10 -45.50
CA GLU A 87 -38.94 -0.16 -44.82
C GLU A 87 -39.84 -0.88 -43.82
N ARG A 88 -40.05 -0.23 -42.67
CA ARG A 88 -40.89 -0.73 -41.58
C ARG A 88 -41.70 0.42 -41.02
N GLU A 89 -43.01 0.21 -40.86
CA GLU A 89 -43.86 1.16 -40.15
C GLU A 89 -43.78 0.93 -38.65
N VAL A 90 -43.64 2.00 -37.88
CA VAL A 90 -43.66 2.02 -36.42
C VAL A 90 -44.58 3.16 -35.99
N ASP A 91 -45.52 2.87 -35.10
CA ASP A 91 -46.29 3.92 -34.42
C ASP A 91 -45.51 4.35 -33.17
N ASP A 92 -44.77 5.44 -33.30
CA ASP A 92 -43.85 5.95 -32.29
C ASP A 92 -44.60 6.82 -31.27
N GLY A 93 -44.35 6.62 -29.98
CA GLY A 93 -45.05 7.33 -28.91
C GLY A 93 -44.80 8.84 -28.87
N ILE A 94 -43.73 9.33 -29.49
CA ILE A 94 -43.37 10.75 -29.57
C ILE A 94 -43.65 11.32 -30.96
N PHE A 95 -43.35 10.57 -32.02
CA PHE A 95 -43.41 11.04 -33.40
C PHE A 95 -44.65 10.58 -34.19
N GLY A 96 -45.47 9.70 -33.62
CA GLY A 96 -46.61 9.08 -34.28
C GLY A 96 -46.20 8.08 -35.37
N PRO A 97 -47.02 7.89 -36.42
CA PRO A 97 -46.73 6.96 -37.51
C PRO A 97 -45.48 7.35 -38.31
N VAL A 98 -44.42 6.55 -38.19
CA VAL A 98 -43.11 6.73 -38.84
C VAL A 98 -42.79 5.51 -39.71
N VAL A 99 -42.15 5.72 -40.85
CA VAL A 99 -41.55 4.68 -41.69
C VAL A 99 -40.03 4.77 -41.53
N GLY A 100 -39.41 3.67 -41.10
CA GLY A 100 -37.97 3.61 -40.86
C GLY A 100 -37.29 2.48 -41.64
N LYS A 101 -36.02 2.69 -42.00
CA LYS A 101 -35.11 1.64 -42.50
C LYS A 101 -33.69 1.87 -42.00
N SER A 102 -32.91 0.80 -41.91
CA SER A 102 -31.53 0.89 -41.40
C SER A 102 -30.60 -0.08 -42.11
N ARG A 103 -29.33 0.30 -42.26
CA ARG A 103 -28.28 -0.53 -42.91
C ARG A 103 -26.89 -0.17 -42.39
N ARG A 104 -25.91 -1.02 -42.69
CA ARG A 104 -24.51 -0.59 -42.74
C ARG A 104 -24.23 0.17 -44.03
N VAL A 105 -23.42 1.21 -43.95
CA VAL A 105 -23.04 2.03 -45.11
C VAL A 105 -21.60 2.52 -44.99
N ALA A 106 -20.86 2.46 -46.09
CA ALA A 106 -19.52 3.03 -46.13
C ALA A 106 -19.61 4.55 -46.09
N ILE A 107 -18.66 5.21 -45.41
CA ILE A 107 -18.66 6.67 -45.27
C ILE A 107 -18.65 7.36 -46.65
N SER A 108 -17.97 6.79 -47.64
CA SER A 108 -17.92 7.31 -49.01
C SER A 108 -19.25 7.24 -49.77
N GLU A 109 -20.18 6.39 -49.35
CA GLU A 109 -21.48 6.17 -50.00
C GLU A 109 -22.60 7.06 -49.42
N LEU A 110 -22.29 7.88 -48.42
CA LEU A 110 -23.24 8.79 -47.81
C LEU A 110 -23.60 9.94 -48.76
N GLU A 111 -24.87 10.31 -48.79
CA GLU A 111 -25.39 11.34 -49.70
C GLU A 111 -24.89 12.75 -49.33
N TYR A 112 -24.99 13.10 -48.05
CA TYR A 112 -24.63 14.42 -47.54
C TYR A 112 -23.16 14.51 -47.12
N GLU A 113 -22.43 15.52 -47.58
CA GLU A 113 -21.02 15.73 -47.21
C GLU A 113 -20.80 15.89 -45.69
N TRP A 114 -21.72 16.55 -44.99
CA TRP A 114 -21.71 16.67 -43.53
C TRP A 114 -21.65 15.30 -42.80
N HIS A 115 -22.26 14.27 -43.38
CA HIS A 115 -22.23 12.92 -42.84
C HIS A 115 -20.88 12.23 -43.02
N LYS A 116 -19.99 12.71 -43.88
CA LYS A 116 -18.72 12.03 -44.20
C LYS A 116 -17.59 12.37 -43.24
N GLU A 117 -17.69 13.51 -42.54
CA GLU A 117 -16.57 14.06 -41.77
C GLU A 117 -16.53 13.58 -40.31
N GLY A 118 -15.34 13.62 -39.69
CA GLY A 118 -15.19 13.54 -38.22
C GLY A 118 -15.38 12.17 -37.57
N TRP A 119 -15.34 11.08 -38.35
CA TRP A 119 -15.42 9.71 -37.83
C TRP A 119 -14.03 9.15 -37.45
N LEU A 120 -13.99 8.29 -36.44
CA LEU A 120 -12.78 7.55 -36.08
C LEU A 120 -12.45 6.49 -37.14
N ALA A 121 -11.17 6.11 -37.23
CA ALA A 121 -10.65 5.17 -38.23
C ALA A 121 -11.41 3.83 -38.25
N ASP A 122 -11.81 3.33 -37.08
CA ASP A 122 -12.56 2.08 -36.96
C ASP A 122 -14.04 2.20 -37.37
N THR A 123 -14.63 3.39 -37.31
CA THR A 123 -15.97 3.65 -37.85
C THR A 123 -15.91 3.69 -39.38
N ILE A 124 -14.82 4.20 -39.94
CA ILE A 124 -14.56 4.18 -41.38
C ILE A 124 -14.33 2.74 -41.86
N GLU A 125 -13.49 1.97 -41.15
CA GLU A 125 -13.16 0.58 -41.48
C GLU A 125 -14.36 -0.37 -41.36
N HIS A 126 -15.14 -0.27 -40.29
CA HIS A 126 -16.25 -1.19 -40.01
C HIS A 126 -17.61 -0.73 -40.57
N ASN A 127 -17.62 0.34 -41.36
CA ASN A 127 -18.79 1.04 -41.84
C ASN A 127 -19.64 1.68 -40.72
N ALA A 128 -20.33 2.77 -41.05
CA ALA A 128 -21.29 3.39 -40.17
C ALA A 128 -22.66 2.70 -40.24
N ILE A 129 -23.54 3.01 -39.29
CA ILE A 129 -24.93 2.57 -39.32
C ILE A 129 -25.78 3.76 -39.76
N GLN A 130 -26.51 3.60 -40.86
CA GLN A 130 -27.50 4.55 -41.32
C GLN A 130 -28.86 4.15 -40.79
N ALA A 131 -29.51 5.07 -40.07
CA ALA A 131 -30.87 4.97 -39.61
C ALA A 131 -31.68 6.10 -40.26
N TYR A 132 -32.48 5.71 -41.26
CA TYR A 132 -33.33 6.61 -42.02
C TYR A 132 -34.76 6.52 -41.46
N ALA A 133 -35.36 7.66 -41.15
CA ALA A 133 -36.75 7.74 -40.68
C ALA A 133 -37.49 8.83 -41.44
N MET A 134 -38.74 8.58 -41.80
CA MET A 134 -39.63 9.56 -42.40
C MET A 134 -41.02 9.44 -41.78
N SER A 135 -41.78 10.53 -41.72
CA SER A 135 -43.17 10.43 -41.30
C SER A 135 -44.01 9.64 -42.32
N ASN A 136 -44.98 8.86 -41.85
CA ASN A 136 -46.01 8.33 -42.72
C ASN A 136 -47.02 9.44 -43.00
N THR A 137 -46.76 10.28 -44.01
CA THR A 137 -47.57 11.46 -44.33
C THR A 137 -49.06 11.17 -44.44
N ALA A 138 -49.42 10.02 -45.02
CA ALA A 138 -50.83 9.63 -45.17
C ALA A 138 -51.55 9.41 -43.83
N LYS A 139 -50.82 8.96 -42.80
CA LYS A 139 -51.36 8.71 -41.45
C LYS A 139 -51.16 9.87 -40.48
N SER A 140 -50.05 10.59 -40.58
CA SER A 140 -49.67 11.64 -39.62
C SER A 140 -50.13 13.05 -40.04
N GLY A 141 -50.41 13.27 -41.32
CA GLY A 141 -50.69 14.60 -41.88
C GLY A 141 -49.48 15.55 -41.87
N ASN A 142 -48.29 15.05 -41.53
CA ASN A 142 -47.04 15.80 -41.50
C ASN A 142 -45.99 15.10 -42.37
N THR A 143 -45.07 15.87 -42.98
CA THR A 143 -44.01 15.33 -43.84
C THR A 143 -42.66 15.76 -43.31
N TRP A 144 -41.82 14.81 -42.94
CA TRP A 144 -40.42 15.09 -42.60
C TRP A 144 -39.57 13.85 -42.83
N ILE A 145 -38.26 14.08 -42.98
CA ILE A 145 -37.24 13.05 -43.14
C ILE A 145 -36.12 13.33 -42.14
N ALA A 146 -35.59 12.29 -41.51
CA ALA A 146 -34.40 12.31 -40.67
C ALA A 146 -33.46 11.20 -41.14
N ASP A 147 -32.36 11.57 -41.78
CA ASP A 147 -31.27 10.66 -42.13
C ASP A 147 -30.20 10.72 -41.04
N GLY A 148 -30.09 9.66 -40.24
CA GLY A 148 -29.20 9.60 -39.10
C GLY A 148 -28.03 8.64 -39.31
N ILE A 149 -26.79 9.11 -39.18
CA ILE A 149 -25.58 8.29 -39.25
C ILE A 149 -24.99 8.10 -37.86
N TRP A 150 -24.80 6.85 -37.46
CA TRP A 150 -24.31 6.46 -36.14
C TRP A 150 -22.91 5.85 -36.25
N GLY A 151 -22.04 6.26 -35.32
CA GLY A 151 -20.66 5.78 -35.28
C GLY A 151 -19.91 6.28 -34.05
N PHE A 152 -18.59 6.12 -34.06
CA PHE A 152 -17.70 6.73 -33.07
C PHE A 152 -16.90 7.87 -33.69
N ALA A 153 -16.89 9.00 -32.99
CA ALA A 153 -16.19 10.21 -33.39
C ALA A 153 -15.29 10.69 -32.25
N GLU A 154 -14.24 11.43 -32.61
CA GLU A 154 -13.46 12.18 -31.64
C GLU A 154 -14.15 13.52 -31.35
N VAL A 155 -14.53 13.75 -30.09
CA VAL A 155 -15.13 15.01 -29.64
C VAL A 155 -14.33 15.53 -28.45
N ASN A 156 -13.68 16.67 -28.62
CA ASN A 156 -12.75 17.26 -27.64
C ASN A 156 -11.64 16.29 -27.19
N GLY A 157 -11.06 15.52 -28.13
CA GLY A 157 -10.00 14.55 -27.85
C GLY A 157 -10.47 13.25 -27.20
N GLU A 158 -11.78 13.04 -27.04
CA GLU A 158 -12.34 11.83 -26.44
C GLU A 158 -13.22 11.06 -27.44
N ARG A 159 -13.11 9.72 -27.44
CA ARG A 159 -13.97 8.83 -28.22
C ARG A 159 -15.40 8.87 -27.70
N ARG A 160 -16.36 9.26 -28.54
CA ARG A 160 -17.80 9.32 -28.19
C ARG A 160 -18.64 8.54 -29.18
N HIS A 161 -19.69 7.88 -28.69
CA HIS A 161 -20.77 7.44 -29.58
C HIS A 161 -21.51 8.68 -30.05
N THR A 162 -21.63 8.84 -31.37
CA THR A 162 -22.20 10.04 -31.98
C THR A 162 -23.24 9.65 -33.02
N ARG A 163 -24.34 10.40 -33.05
CA ARG A 163 -25.36 10.33 -34.11
C ARG A 163 -25.40 11.69 -34.82
N LYS A 164 -25.08 11.72 -36.10
CA LYS A 164 -25.27 12.89 -36.96
C LYS A 164 -26.60 12.74 -37.67
N VAL A 165 -27.45 13.76 -37.61
CA VAL A 165 -28.77 13.76 -38.23
C VAL A 165 -28.82 14.89 -39.25
N HIS A 166 -29.17 14.57 -40.48
CA HIS A 166 -29.65 15.51 -41.48
C HIS A 166 -31.17 15.42 -41.53
N PHE A 167 -31.84 16.51 -41.19
CA PHE A 167 -33.30 16.58 -41.09
C PHE A 167 -33.87 17.47 -42.19
N THR A 168 -34.92 16.98 -42.86
CA THR A 168 -35.70 17.73 -43.85
C THR A 168 -37.14 17.91 -43.35
N GLY A 169 -37.56 19.16 -43.19
CA GLY A 169 -38.87 19.53 -42.65
C GLY A 169 -40.01 19.58 -43.67
N PRO A 170 -41.24 19.88 -43.23
CA PRO A 170 -42.45 19.84 -44.06
C PRO A 170 -42.47 20.84 -45.22
N LYS A 171 -41.66 21.90 -45.14
CA LYS A 171 -41.52 22.92 -46.19
C LYS A 171 -40.14 22.85 -46.87
N GLY A 172 -39.41 21.75 -46.68
CA GLY A 172 -38.05 21.58 -47.19
C GLY A 172 -36.98 22.25 -46.34
N GLU A 173 -37.26 22.53 -45.06
CA GLU A 173 -36.25 23.06 -44.14
C GLU A 173 -35.15 22.02 -43.89
N GLU A 174 -33.88 22.37 -44.09
CA GLU A 174 -32.76 21.48 -43.81
C GLU A 174 -32.05 21.86 -42.50
N ILE A 175 -31.91 20.89 -41.58
CA ILE A 175 -31.25 21.08 -40.29
C ILE A 175 -30.27 19.94 -40.04
N ASN A 176 -29.01 20.28 -39.78
CA ASN A 176 -28.00 19.33 -39.32
C ASN A 176 -27.88 19.40 -37.79
N ALA A 177 -27.85 18.25 -37.13
CA ALA A 177 -27.63 18.15 -35.69
C ALA A 177 -26.72 16.98 -35.34
N ARG A 178 -25.80 17.19 -34.40
CA ARG A 178 -24.93 16.16 -33.81
C ARG A 178 -25.37 15.86 -32.39
N LEU A 179 -25.65 14.60 -32.11
CA LEU A 179 -25.94 14.09 -30.78
C LEU A 179 -24.76 13.29 -30.26
N VAL A 180 -24.23 13.68 -29.11
CA VAL A 180 -23.02 13.09 -28.50
C VAL A 180 -23.42 12.34 -27.24
N TYR A 181 -22.94 11.11 -27.08
CA TYR A 181 -23.25 10.27 -25.93
C TYR A 181 -22.01 9.82 -25.17
N ASP A 182 -22.10 9.97 -23.86
CA ASP A 182 -21.17 9.47 -22.85
C ASP A 182 -21.39 7.99 -22.60
N TYR A 183 -20.37 7.16 -22.77
CA TYR A 183 -20.47 5.76 -22.36
C TYR A 183 -20.56 5.65 -20.83
N GLN A 184 -21.35 4.68 -20.35
CA GLN A 184 -21.42 4.24 -18.97
C GLN A 184 -21.13 2.73 -18.90
N PRO A 185 -20.13 2.30 -18.12
CA PRO A 185 -19.87 0.89 -17.88
C PRO A 185 -21.11 0.20 -17.31
N THR A 186 -21.44 -0.99 -17.83
CA THR A 186 -22.46 -1.85 -17.22
C THR A 186 -21.97 -2.31 -15.83
N PRO A 187 -22.78 -2.18 -14.77
CA PRO A 187 -22.46 -2.75 -13.47
C PRO A 187 -22.31 -4.28 -13.60
N TYR A 188 -21.24 -4.87 -13.07
CA TYR A 188 -21.09 -6.34 -13.06
C TYR A 188 -22.09 -7.01 -12.12
N LEU A 189 -22.46 -6.31 -11.05
CA LEU A 189 -23.33 -6.84 -10.01
C LEU A 189 -24.82 -6.71 -10.35
N ASP A 190 -25.18 -5.91 -11.35
CA ASP A 190 -26.56 -5.79 -11.80
C ASP A 190 -26.85 -6.92 -12.81
N VAL A 191 -27.68 -7.89 -12.40
CA VAL A 191 -28.08 -9.04 -13.21
C VAL A 191 -29.52 -8.87 -13.67
N TYR A 192 -29.72 -8.84 -14.98
CA TYR A 192 -31.03 -8.72 -15.60
C TYR A 192 -31.49 -10.09 -16.12
N GLY A 193 -32.47 -10.69 -15.44
CA GLY A 193 -33.05 -11.98 -15.81
C GLY A 193 -34.46 -11.86 -16.38
N ARG A 194 -34.93 -12.90 -17.10
CA ARG A 194 -36.30 -12.93 -17.66
C ARG A 194 -37.42 -12.85 -16.63
N ARG A 195 -37.17 -13.21 -15.35
CA ARG A 195 -38.17 -13.22 -14.26
C ARG A 195 -37.94 -12.16 -13.18
N ALA A 196 -36.72 -11.69 -13.00
CA ALA A 196 -36.38 -10.69 -11.99
C ALA A 196 -35.06 -9.98 -12.35
N ASN A 197 -34.95 -8.71 -11.97
CA ASN A 197 -33.74 -7.92 -12.08
C ASN A 197 -33.16 -7.72 -10.68
N ILE A 198 -31.91 -8.17 -10.46
CA ILE A 198 -31.17 -7.95 -9.22
C ILE A 198 -30.21 -6.80 -9.50
N THR A 199 -30.50 -5.61 -8.97
CA THR A 199 -29.73 -4.39 -9.27
C THR A 199 -29.17 -3.72 -8.02
N PRO A 200 -28.27 -4.40 -7.27
CA PRO A 200 -27.76 -3.92 -5.99
C PRO A 200 -27.06 -2.57 -6.12
N GLU A 201 -26.33 -2.32 -7.22
CA GLU A 201 -25.65 -1.04 -7.44
C GLU A 201 -26.66 0.08 -7.63
N SER A 202 -27.57 -0.11 -8.58
CA SER A 202 -28.64 0.86 -8.86
C SER A 202 -29.51 1.15 -7.63
N THR A 203 -29.76 0.13 -6.81
CA THR A 203 -30.56 0.24 -5.58
C THR A 203 -29.82 1.06 -4.52
N LEU A 204 -28.57 0.72 -4.23
CA LEU A 204 -27.76 1.46 -3.25
C LEU A 204 -27.54 2.90 -3.70
N PHE A 205 -27.20 3.12 -4.97
CA PHE A 205 -27.00 4.43 -5.56
C PHE A 205 -28.22 5.34 -5.36
N ARG A 206 -29.43 4.80 -5.58
CA ARG A 206 -30.69 5.53 -5.41
C ARG A 206 -30.98 5.82 -3.94
N TYR A 207 -30.88 4.82 -3.07
CA TYR A 207 -31.20 4.96 -1.64
C TYR A 207 -30.29 5.96 -0.93
N THR A 208 -29.01 5.98 -1.30
CA THR A 208 -28.00 6.83 -0.66
C THR A 208 -27.94 8.24 -1.24
N ARG A 209 -28.69 8.54 -2.31
CA ARG A 209 -28.68 9.87 -2.96
C ARG A 209 -29.07 11.00 -2.01
N ARG A 210 -29.94 10.72 -1.03
CA ARG A 210 -30.34 11.70 0.00
C ARG A 210 -29.23 12.01 1.01
N PHE A 211 -28.22 11.16 1.11
CA PHE A 211 -27.09 11.32 2.04
C PHE A 211 -25.85 11.94 1.39
N THR A 212 -25.93 12.37 0.12
CA THR A 212 -24.80 13.00 -0.59
C THR A 212 -24.76 14.52 -0.43
N SER A 213 -25.47 15.07 0.57
CA SER A 213 -25.44 16.49 0.87
C SER A 213 -24.05 16.89 1.40
N PRO A 214 -23.41 17.96 0.88
CA PRO A 214 -22.13 18.44 1.38
C PRO A 214 -22.13 18.75 2.88
N TRP A 215 -23.27 19.15 3.45
CA TRP A 215 -23.43 19.44 4.88
C TRP A 215 -23.13 18.24 5.78
N LEU A 216 -23.48 17.02 5.35
CA LEU A 216 -23.19 15.82 6.13
C LEU A 216 -21.68 15.57 6.22
N LEU A 217 -20.94 15.88 5.15
CA LEU A 217 -19.48 15.81 5.17
C LEU A 217 -18.88 16.91 6.05
N ILE A 218 -19.40 18.14 5.98
CA ILE A 218 -18.97 19.27 6.81
C ILE A 218 -19.12 18.96 8.31
N LEU A 219 -20.16 18.19 8.70
CA LEU A 219 -20.32 17.71 10.07
C LEU A 219 -19.42 16.51 10.40
N LEU A 220 -19.22 15.59 9.44
CA LEU A 220 -18.39 14.41 9.64
C LEU A 220 -16.92 14.76 9.88
N VAL A 221 -16.36 15.72 9.15
CA VAL A 221 -14.94 16.09 9.26
C VAL A 221 -14.52 16.48 10.69
N PRO A 222 -15.16 17.47 11.36
CA PRO A 222 -14.82 17.81 12.74
C PRO A 222 -15.14 16.67 13.70
N ALA A 223 -16.25 15.94 13.52
CA ALA A 223 -16.58 14.78 14.36
C ALA A 223 -15.50 13.68 14.27
N TYR A 224 -15.00 13.42 13.07
CA TYR A 224 -13.91 12.49 12.81
C TYR A 224 -12.62 12.93 13.49
N ILE A 225 -12.22 14.19 13.32
CA ILE A 225 -11.00 14.74 13.93
C ILE A 225 -11.09 14.66 15.45
N ILE A 226 -12.21 15.06 16.05
CA ILE A 226 -12.43 14.99 17.49
C ILE A 226 -12.35 13.55 17.98
N ALA A 227 -13.05 12.61 17.32
CA ALA A 227 -13.02 11.20 17.69
C ALA A 227 -11.62 10.59 17.57
N LEU A 228 -10.91 10.87 16.46
CA LEU A 228 -9.53 10.43 16.25
C LEU A 228 -8.61 10.97 17.36
N SER A 229 -8.71 12.26 17.71
CA SER A 229 -7.93 12.87 18.78
C SER A 229 -8.16 12.19 20.13
N PHE A 230 -9.40 11.80 20.45
CA PHE A 230 -9.69 11.04 21.67
C PHE A 230 -9.08 9.63 21.65
N ILE A 231 -9.09 8.95 20.49
CA ILE A 231 -8.44 7.64 20.34
C ILE A 231 -6.92 7.77 20.48
N VAL A 232 -6.30 8.77 19.83
CA VAL A 232 -4.85 9.04 19.95
C VAL A 232 -4.49 9.38 21.39
N LYS A 233 -5.29 10.20 22.06
CA LYS A 233 -5.13 10.53 23.49
C LYS A 233 -5.15 9.26 24.36
N ALA A 234 -6.14 8.40 24.17
CA ALA A 234 -6.26 7.16 24.93
C ALA A 234 -5.13 6.16 24.65
N GLN A 235 -4.57 6.16 23.44
CA GLN A 235 -3.47 5.28 23.06
C GLN A 235 -2.14 5.70 23.71
N PHE A 236 -1.84 7.01 23.73
CA PHE A 236 -0.49 7.52 24.04
C PHE A 236 -0.38 8.56 25.16
N TYR A 237 -1.44 9.33 25.42
CA TYR A 237 -1.34 10.54 26.27
C TYR A 237 -2.08 10.42 27.59
N ASP A 238 -2.82 9.33 27.82
CA ASP A 238 -3.38 8.95 29.13
C ASP A 238 -2.41 8.12 29.98
N ILE A 239 -1.22 7.84 29.45
CA ILE A 239 -0.12 7.13 30.11
C ILE A 239 1.11 8.04 30.08
N PRO A 240 1.96 8.05 31.12
CA PRO A 240 3.22 8.78 31.10
C PRO A 240 4.07 8.41 29.87
N SER A 241 4.63 9.40 29.18
CA SER A 241 5.35 9.18 27.92
C SER A 241 6.61 8.34 28.08
N ASP A 242 7.23 8.40 29.26
CA ASP A 242 8.41 7.62 29.64
C ASP A 242 8.08 6.14 29.93
N ALA A 243 6.81 5.80 30.17
CA ALA A 243 6.36 4.42 30.32
C ALA A 243 6.07 3.73 28.97
N LEU A 244 6.03 4.46 27.85
CA LEU A 244 5.79 3.87 26.54
C LEU A 244 7.10 3.26 26.00
N VAL A 245 7.06 1.96 25.71
CA VAL A 245 8.21 1.24 25.14
C VAL A 245 7.88 0.66 23.77
N THR A 246 8.91 0.42 22.98
CA THR A 246 8.79 -0.29 21.69
C THR A 246 8.97 -1.79 21.89
N CYS A 247 8.61 -2.60 20.90
CA CYS A 247 8.79 -4.05 20.99
C CYS A 247 10.27 -4.50 21.10
N THR A 248 11.22 -3.63 20.75
CA THR A 248 12.67 -3.89 20.79
C THR A 248 13.37 -3.14 21.92
N SER A 249 12.63 -2.50 22.85
CA SER A 249 13.22 -1.81 23.99
C SER A 249 13.92 -2.79 24.94
N THR A 250 15.14 -2.44 25.35
CA THR A 250 16.03 -3.20 26.26
C THR A 250 16.71 -2.24 27.24
N TYR A 251 17.33 -2.77 28.30
CA TYR A 251 18.22 -2.01 29.19
C TYR A 251 19.70 -2.11 28.80
N TRP A 252 20.06 -3.13 28.04
CA TRP A 252 21.42 -3.37 27.60
C TRP A 252 21.48 -3.38 26.07
N LEU A 253 22.43 -2.61 25.54
CA LEU A 253 22.61 -2.35 24.12
C LEU A 253 23.54 -3.38 23.45
N ALA A 254 23.80 -3.22 22.16
CA ALA A 254 24.63 -4.15 21.38
C ALA A 254 26.12 -4.05 21.70
N ASN A 255 26.81 -5.19 21.74
CA ASN A 255 28.27 -5.26 21.83
C ASN A 255 28.81 -4.37 22.98
N ASP A 256 29.58 -3.36 22.63
CA ASP A 256 30.23 -2.38 23.50
C ASP A 256 29.44 -1.06 23.63
N GLN A 257 28.20 -0.97 23.13
CA GLN A 257 27.39 0.26 23.20
C GLN A 257 26.99 0.67 24.62
N CYS A 258 27.16 -0.21 25.61
CA CYS A 258 27.02 0.13 27.02
C CYS A 258 28.30 0.72 27.64
N GLY A 259 29.39 0.78 26.87
CA GLY A 259 30.70 1.24 27.29
C GLY A 259 31.40 0.30 28.28
N LEU A 260 32.60 0.72 28.70
CA LEU A 260 33.44 0.00 29.63
C LEU A 260 32.67 -0.32 30.92
N ASP A 261 32.75 -1.60 31.33
CA ASP A 261 32.05 -2.18 32.48
C ASP A 261 30.51 -2.03 32.47
N GLY A 262 29.93 -1.56 31.35
CA GLY A 262 28.50 -1.30 31.22
C GLY A 262 28.03 0.04 31.79
N ASP A 263 28.94 0.96 32.10
CA ASP A 263 28.68 2.21 32.81
C ASP A 263 27.54 3.06 32.20
N SER A 264 27.31 2.95 30.88
CA SER A 264 26.26 3.71 30.19
C SER A 264 24.86 3.08 30.29
N CYS A 265 24.77 1.80 30.64
CA CYS A 265 23.51 1.04 30.73
C CYS A 265 23.09 0.72 32.17
N LEU A 266 23.99 0.87 33.13
CA LEU A 266 23.70 0.63 34.54
C LEU A 266 22.85 1.75 35.15
N PRO A 267 21.92 1.43 36.07
CA PRO A 267 21.10 2.43 36.75
C PRO A 267 21.99 3.34 37.61
N GLN A 268 21.82 4.65 37.45
CA GLN A 268 22.58 5.68 38.16
C GLN A 268 22.02 5.99 39.56
N SER A 269 20.82 5.50 39.88
CA SER A 269 20.21 5.67 41.20
C SER A 269 19.21 4.57 41.55
N ASN A 270 18.96 4.38 42.85
CA ASN A 270 17.93 3.44 43.34
C ASN A 270 16.50 3.79 42.90
N ALA A 271 16.25 5.02 42.44
CA ALA A 271 14.94 5.39 41.88
C ALA A 271 14.70 4.79 40.48
N GLN A 272 15.76 4.36 39.79
CA GLN A 272 15.71 3.77 38.45
C GLN A 272 15.61 2.24 38.47
N THR A 273 15.58 1.62 39.66
CA THR A 273 15.49 0.16 39.77
C THR A 273 14.08 -0.37 39.56
N LYS A 274 13.05 0.48 39.60
CA LYS A 274 11.66 0.09 39.32
C LYS A 274 11.13 0.90 38.15
N PHE A 275 10.54 0.21 37.19
CA PHE A 275 10.00 0.84 35.99
C PHE A 275 8.68 0.19 35.60
N GLU A 276 7.66 1.00 35.37
CA GLU A 276 6.39 0.54 34.82
C GLU A 276 6.33 0.92 33.36
N PHE A 277 5.92 -0.01 32.50
CA PHE A 277 5.91 0.20 31.07
C PHE A 277 4.65 -0.35 30.41
N LYS A 278 4.31 0.20 29.25
CA LYS A 278 3.25 -0.25 28.36
C LYS A 278 3.85 -0.77 27.05
N CYS A 279 3.52 -2.00 26.72
CA CYS A 279 3.86 -2.64 25.46
C CYS A 279 2.74 -2.53 24.43
N PRO A 280 3.08 -2.27 23.15
CA PRO A 280 2.12 -2.40 22.07
C PRO A 280 1.70 -3.86 21.83
N SER A 281 0.62 -4.03 21.10
CA SER A 281 0.22 -5.33 20.55
C SER A 281 1.15 -5.78 19.41
N GLN A 282 1.13 -7.07 19.10
CA GLN A 282 1.88 -7.69 17.97
C GLN A 282 3.41 -7.66 18.15
N CYS A 283 3.90 -7.53 19.38
CA CYS A 283 5.34 -7.61 19.67
C CYS A 283 5.90 -9.03 19.56
N LYS A 284 5.06 -10.08 19.58
CA LYS A 284 5.52 -11.47 19.50
C LYS A 284 6.15 -11.80 18.14
N SER A 285 5.73 -11.11 17.09
CA SER A 285 6.30 -11.25 15.74
C SER A 285 7.50 -10.34 15.46
N VAL A 286 7.92 -9.51 16.42
CA VAL A 286 9.10 -8.66 16.27
C VAL A 286 10.33 -9.48 16.62
N ILE A 287 11.21 -9.66 15.64
CA ILE A 287 12.37 -10.54 15.70
C ILE A 287 13.66 -9.76 15.40
N LEU A 288 14.79 -10.31 15.82
CA LEU A 288 16.10 -9.87 15.35
C LEU A 288 16.18 -10.02 13.82
N LEU A 289 16.66 -8.97 13.14
CA LEU A 289 16.88 -8.96 11.69
C LEU A 289 18.30 -9.34 11.30
N ASN A 290 19.23 -9.25 12.25
CA ASN A 290 20.60 -9.72 12.12
C ASN A 290 20.93 -10.62 13.33
N PRO A 291 21.85 -11.59 13.18
CA PRO A 291 22.26 -12.44 14.28
C PRO A 291 22.78 -11.65 15.48
N ARG A 292 22.37 -12.06 16.67
CA ARG A 292 22.83 -11.53 17.95
C ARG A 292 23.54 -12.63 18.72
N THR A 293 24.80 -12.42 19.07
CA THR A 293 25.54 -13.38 19.88
C THR A 293 25.34 -13.11 21.38
N VAL A 294 25.07 -14.18 22.13
CA VAL A 294 24.88 -14.24 23.58
C VAL A 294 25.75 -15.38 24.12
N GLY A 295 26.85 -15.05 24.81
CA GLY A 295 27.86 -16.05 25.16
C GLY A 295 28.44 -16.77 23.93
N ASP A 296 28.32 -18.08 23.84
CA ASP A 296 28.74 -18.84 22.66
C ASP A 296 27.62 -19.15 21.65
N GLU A 297 26.39 -18.70 21.92
CA GLU A 297 25.23 -18.93 21.07
C GLU A 297 24.90 -17.69 20.22
N ALA A 298 24.64 -17.88 18.92
CA ALA A 298 24.13 -16.82 18.04
C ALA A 298 22.65 -17.06 17.75
N VAL A 299 21.80 -16.12 18.18
CA VAL A 299 20.35 -16.15 17.93
C VAL A 299 20.00 -15.26 16.76
N ASP A 300 19.17 -15.75 15.86
CA ASP A 300 18.74 -15.04 14.65
C ASP A 300 17.26 -15.31 14.36
N ARG A 301 16.56 -14.33 13.79
CA ARG A 301 15.14 -14.41 13.41
C ARG A 301 14.19 -14.84 14.53
N VAL A 302 14.52 -14.49 15.77
CA VAL A 302 13.68 -14.70 16.97
C VAL A 302 13.62 -13.43 17.82
N PRO A 303 12.59 -13.25 18.68
CA PRO A 303 12.64 -12.20 19.70
C PRO A 303 13.78 -12.48 20.68
N LEU A 304 14.58 -11.47 21.01
CA LEU A 304 15.70 -11.64 21.95
C LEU A 304 15.19 -11.78 23.38
N ILE A 305 15.31 -12.97 23.96
CA ILE A 305 14.93 -13.26 25.35
C ILE A 305 16.02 -14.15 25.96
N VAL A 306 16.63 -13.71 27.05
CA VAL A 306 17.68 -14.44 27.76
C VAL A 306 17.27 -14.61 29.22
N GLY A 307 17.13 -15.87 29.66
CA GLY A 307 16.70 -16.22 31.01
C GLY A 307 15.19 -16.40 31.20
N GLY A 308 14.71 -16.19 32.41
CA GLY A 308 13.30 -16.32 32.80
C GLY A 308 12.86 -17.73 33.20
N GLY A 309 13.72 -18.74 33.07
CA GLY A 309 13.44 -20.14 33.43
C GLY A 309 13.73 -20.51 34.89
N ASP A 310 14.31 -19.61 35.68
CA ASP A 310 14.51 -19.80 37.12
C ASP A 310 13.21 -19.56 37.91
N ALA A 311 13.18 -19.97 39.18
CA ALA A 311 11.99 -19.88 40.03
C ALA A 311 11.45 -18.44 40.19
N ASN A 312 12.31 -17.43 40.06
CA ASN A 312 11.94 -16.02 40.20
C ASN A 312 11.72 -15.31 38.85
N GLY A 313 11.90 -15.99 37.72
CA GLY A 313 11.73 -15.39 36.39
C GLY A 313 12.67 -14.21 36.12
N THR A 314 13.97 -14.43 36.29
CA THR A 314 15.05 -13.45 36.13
C THR A 314 15.51 -13.39 34.68
N TYR A 315 15.36 -12.24 34.03
CA TYR A 315 15.76 -11.98 32.65
C TYR A 315 17.02 -11.12 32.60
N ARG A 316 17.84 -11.32 31.57
CA ARG A 316 19.03 -10.51 31.33
C ARG A 316 18.66 -9.16 30.72
N GLY A 317 19.44 -8.10 31.00
CA GLY A 317 19.13 -6.72 30.64
C GLY A 317 18.96 -6.43 29.14
N ASP A 318 19.45 -7.28 28.26
CA ASP A 318 19.30 -7.17 26.80
C ASP A 318 18.05 -7.88 26.25
N SER A 319 17.26 -8.53 27.10
CA SER A 319 15.99 -9.13 26.68
C SER A 319 15.00 -8.05 26.25
N PHE A 320 14.30 -8.26 25.12
CA PHE A 320 13.22 -7.40 24.68
C PHE A 320 12.11 -7.37 25.74
N LEU A 321 11.85 -6.19 26.34
CA LEU A 321 10.96 -6.04 27.49
C LEU A 321 9.56 -6.62 27.24
N CYS A 322 8.98 -6.32 26.08
CA CYS A 322 7.65 -6.80 25.71
C CYS A 322 7.61 -8.31 25.46
N ALA A 323 8.63 -8.86 24.82
CA ALA A 323 8.73 -10.30 24.58
C ALA A 323 8.92 -11.06 25.91
N ALA A 324 9.78 -10.56 26.81
CA ALA A 324 9.97 -11.12 28.14
C ALA A 324 8.69 -11.06 28.99
N ALA A 325 7.93 -9.97 28.95
CA ALA A 325 6.65 -9.83 29.65
C ALA A 325 5.58 -10.81 29.15
N MET A 326 5.50 -11.03 27.83
CA MET A 326 4.62 -12.05 27.25
C MET A 326 5.10 -13.48 27.55
N HIS A 327 6.41 -13.71 27.53
CA HIS A 327 7.01 -14.99 27.91
C HIS A 327 6.69 -15.33 29.37
N ALA A 328 6.75 -14.35 30.28
CA ALA A 328 6.31 -14.45 31.67
C ALA A 328 4.78 -14.59 31.84
N GLY A 329 3.99 -14.42 30.78
CA GLY A 329 2.53 -14.56 30.82
C GLY A 329 1.77 -13.37 31.40
N LEU A 330 2.38 -12.18 31.44
CA LEU A 330 1.74 -10.99 32.04
C LEU A 330 0.59 -10.42 31.19
N PHE A 331 0.69 -10.53 29.87
CA PHE A 331 -0.35 -10.12 28.94
C PHE A 331 -0.24 -10.86 27.59
N SER A 332 -1.28 -10.75 26.77
CA SER A 332 -1.33 -11.38 25.45
C SER A 332 -0.86 -10.47 24.33
N ASP A 333 -0.27 -11.06 23.29
CA ASP A 333 0.17 -10.36 22.08
C ASP A 333 -0.93 -9.56 21.36
N SER A 334 -2.20 -9.98 21.44
CA SER A 334 -3.30 -9.36 20.70
C SER A 334 -3.68 -7.96 21.15
N ARG A 335 -3.39 -7.59 22.40
CA ARG A 335 -3.75 -6.29 22.98
C ARG A 335 -2.57 -5.56 23.62
N GLY A 336 -1.39 -6.17 23.65
CA GLY A 336 -0.30 -5.67 24.48
C GLY A 336 -0.71 -5.62 25.96
N GLY A 337 -0.04 -4.80 26.75
CA GLY A 337 -0.34 -4.67 28.17
C GLY A 337 0.66 -3.79 28.89
N CYS A 338 0.39 -3.55 30.17
CA CYS A 338 1.36 -2.94 31.07
C CYS A 338 2.00 -4.00 31.95
N ALA A 339 3.24 -3.75 32.34
CA ALA A 339 3.93 -4.52 33.36
C ALA A 339 4.82 -3.60 34.18
N SER A 340 5.25 -4.08 35.35
CA SER A 340 6.32 -3.46 36.11
C SER A 340 7.52 -4.39 36.14
N LEU A 341 8.72 -3.82 36.13
CA LEU A 341 9.95 -4.55 36.35
C LEU A 341 10.74 -3.97 37.51
N GLU A 342 11.54 -4.83 38.13
CA GLU A 342 12.53 -4.49 39.13
C GLU A 342 13.92 -4.96 38.66
N LEU A 343 14.86 -4.04 38.54
CA LEU A 343 16.26 -4.32 38.26
C LEU A 343 16.89 -4.97 39.51
N THR A 344 17.44 -6.16 39.34
CA THR A 344 18.06 -6.95 40.41
C THR A 344 19.59 -6.86 40.42
N GLY A 345 20.18 -6.16 39.45
CA GLY A 345 21.63 -6.00 39.32
C GLY A 345 22.31 -7.24 38.76
N GLU A 346 23.49 -7.56 39.28
CA GLU A 346 24.28 -8.70 38.85
C GLU A 346 23.56 -10.03 39.08
N PHE A 347 23.59 -10.90 38.08
CA PHE A 347 23.03 -12.24 38.17
C PHE A 347 23.89 -13.23 37.40
N THR A 348 23.97 -14.46 37.90
CA THR A 348 24.76 -15.54 37.30
C THR A 348 23.85 -16.68 36.92
N ASN A 349 24.10 -17.29 35.76
CA ASN A 349 23.41 -18.48 35.26
C ASN A 349 21.92 -18.26 34.98
N PHE A 350 21.63 -17.58 33.86
CA PHE A 350 20.28 -17.42 33.34
C PHE A 350 19.81 -18.73 32.69
N LEU A 351 18.66 -19.24 33.13
CA LEU A 351 18.08 -20.47 32.59
C LEU A 351 17.09 -20.14 31.48
N GLY A 352 17.30 -20.72 30.29
CA GLY A 352 16.35 -20.65 29.18
C GLY A 352 15.11 -21.52 29.43
N SER A 353 13.98 -21.15 28.84
CA SER A 353 12.74 -21.90 28.90
C SER A 353 11.82 -21.58 27.71
N THR A 354 10.75 -22.36 27.55
CA THR A 354 9.70 -22.07 26.57
C THR A 354 8.38 -21.88 27.28
N ALA A 355 7.81 -20.68 27.18
CA ALA A 355 6.53 -20.33 27.78
C ALA A 355 5.72 -19.42 26.84
N HIS A 356 4.38 -19.59 26.84
CA HIS A 356 3.45 -18.76 26.06
C HIS A 356 3.78 -18.66 24.56
N GLY A 357 4.43 -19.69 24.02
CA GLY A 357 4.87 -19.78 22.63
C GLY A 357 6.00 -18.82 22.27
N LEU A 358 6.81 -18.43 23.25
CA LEU A 358 8.11 -17.76 23.12
C LEU A 358 9.16 -18.68 23.74
N THR A 359 10.39 -18.63 23.24
CA THR A 359 11.51 -19.41 23.75
C THR A 359 12.63 -18.45 24.12
N SER A 360 13.19 -18.63 25.31
CA SER A 360 14.37 -17.91 25.78
C SER A 360 15.60 -18.81 25.78
N ILE A 361 16.77 -18.22 25.57
CA ILE A 361 18.05 -18.90 25.68
C ILE A 361 18.64 -18.76 27.09
N GLY A 362 19.57 -19.66 27.42
CA GLY A 362 20.34 -19.57 28.67
C GLY A 362 21.57 -18.68 28.52
N PHE A 363 22.15 -18.29 29.65
CA PHE A 363 23.45 -17.63 29.69
C PHE A 363 24.18 -18.10 30.97
N PRO A 364 25.12 -19.06 30.86
CA PRO A 364 25.62 -19.82 32.00
C PRO A 364 26.70 -19.09 32.82
N THR A 365 26.87 -17.79 32.63
CA THR A 365 27.89 -16.96 33.31
C THR A 365 27.25 -15.73 33.96
N ILE A 366 28.09 -14.82 34.44
CA ILE A 366 27.72 -13.61 35.16
C ILE A 366 27.38 -12.47 34.19
N PHE A 367 26.36 -11.69 34.54
CA PHE A 367 25.99 -10.49 33.79
C PHE A 367 25.58 -9.37 34.76
N PRO A 368 26.03 -8.12 34.55
CA PRO A 368 25.91 -7.05 35.53
C PRO A 368 24.49 -6.49 35.69
N LEU A 369 23.59 -6.76 34.73
CA LEU A 369 22.23 -6.22 34.76
C LEU A 369 21.16 -7.27 34.45
N SER A 370 20.29 -7.50 35.41
CA SER A 370 19.12 -8.38 35.30
C SER A 370 17.86 -7.67 35.78
N PHE A 371 16.71 -8.16 35.34
CA PHE A 371 15.41 -7.68 35.80
C PHE A 371 14.43 -8.82 36.05
N ARG A 372 13.47 -8.54 36.92
CA ARG A 372 12.32 -9.40 37.19
C ARG A 372 11.04 -8.65 36.91
N LEU A 373 10.06 -9.37 36.39
CA LEU A 373 8.79 -8.82 35.97
C LEU A 373 7.70 -9.11 36.99
N THR A 374 6.81 -8.15 37.19
CA THR A 374 5.64 -8.28 38.05
C THR A 374 4.37 -7.74 37.37
N PRO A 375 3.20 -8.34 37.65
CA PRO A 375 1.92 -7.87 37.08
C PRO A 375 1.40 -6.59 37.76
N ASN A 376 1.96 -6.19 38.90
CA ASN A 376 1.48 -5.05 39.67
C ASN A 376 1.96 -3.75 39.00
N THR A 377 1.02 -2.94 38.53
CA THR A 377 1.31 -1.64 37.94
C THR A 377 0.26 -0.62 38.34
N SER A 378 0.68 0.63 38.51
CA SER A 378 -0.20 1.78 38.72
C SER A 378 -0.77 2.35 37.42
N LEU A 379 -0.23 1.91 36.27
CA LEU A 379 -0.65 2.37 34.95
C LEU A 379 -2.10 1.96 34.66
N SER A 380 -2.81 2.87 34.00
CA SER A 380 -4.15 2.63 33.44
C SER A 380 -4.06 2.63 31.91
N HIS A 381 -5.14 2.28 31.20
CA HIS A 381 -5.17 2.29 29.71
C HIS A 381 -4.16 1.35 29.02
N CYS A 382 -3.88 0.21 29.65
CA CYS A 382 -2.86 -0.75 29.24
C CYS A 382 -3.13 -1.50 27.93
N SER A 383 -4.36 -1.50 27.45
CA SER A 383 -4.68 -2.10 26.14
C SER A 383 -4.20 -1.18 25.02
N ASP A 384 -3.49 -1.75 24.07
CA ASP A 384 -3.31 -1.17 22.75
C ASP A 384 -4.65 -1.15 22.01
N ILE A 385 -5.04 0.00 21.49
CA ILE A 385 -6.32 0.22 20.80
C ILE A 385 -6.14 0.48 19.29
N ARG A 386 -4.99 0.15 18.70
CA ARG A 386 -4.73 0.30 17.25
C ARG A 386 -5.77 -0.41 16.38
N ASP A 387 -6.26 -1.58 16.80
CA ASP A 387 -7.29 -2.33 16.07
C ASP A 387 -8.64 -1.63 16.12
N VAL A 388 -8.96 -0.96 17.23
CA VAL A 388 -10.16 -0.12 17.35
C VAL A 388 -10.05 1.08 16.41
N ALA A 389 -8.87 1.72 16.35
CA ALA A 389 -8.62 2.81 15.42
C ALA A 389 -8.73 2.37 13.95
N LEU A 390 -8.25 1.17 13.61
CA LEU A 390 -8.39 0.58 12.28
C LEU A 390 -9.86 0.34 11.94
N ALA A 391 -10.63 -0.26 12.85
CA ALA A 391 -12.06 -0.48 12.65
C ALA A 391 -12.81 0.84 12.45
N PHE A 392 -12.53 1.84 13.30
CA PHE A 392 -13.11 3.18 13.19
C PHE A 392 -12.82 3.82 11.81
N ASN A 393 -11.55 3.86 11.40
CA ASN A 393 -11.18 4.46 10.11
C ASN A 393 -11.73 3.66 8.92
N THR A 394 -11.82 2.33 9.03
CA THR A 394 -12.42 1.46 7.99
C THR A 394 -13.91 1.74 7.85
N ILE A 395 -14.64 1.90 8.96
CA ILE A 395 -16.06 2.26 8.95
C ILE A 395 -16.26 3.66 8.33
N VAL A 396 -15.43 4.64 8.70
CA VAL A 396 -15.52 6.00 8.16
C VAL A 396 -15.25 6.01 6.64
N THR A 397 -14.22 5.30 6.18
CA THR A 397 -13.95 5.17 4.74
C THR A 397 -15.08 4.43 4.01
N ALA A 398 -15.66 3.38 4.60
CA ALA A 398 -16.84 2.71 4.05
C ALA A 398 -18.04 3.67 3.93
N LEU A 399 -18.34 4.46 4.97
CA LEU A 399 -19.40 5.47 4.93
C LEU A 399 -19.18 6.49 3.81
N LEU A 400 -17.94 6.92 3.59
CA LEU A 400 -17.58 7.84 2.50
C LEU A 400 -17.85 7.23 1.11
N PHE A 401 -17.50 5.96 0.88
CA PHE A 401 -17.64 5.31 -0.43
C PHE A 401 -19.05 4.82 -0.75
N PHE A 402 -19.75 4.23 0.23
CA PHE A 402 -21.05 3.59 0.03
C PHE A 402 -22.22 4.54 0.28
N VAL A 403 -22.10 5.49 1.23
CA VAL A 403 -23.24 6.31 1.70
C VAL A 403 -23.09 7.77 1.28
N LEU A 404 -22.09 8.48 1.80
CA LEU A 404 -21.94 9.93 1.64
C LEU A 404 -21.52 10.32 0.22
N ARG A 405 -20.70 9.49 -0.42
CA ARG A 405 -20.30 9.58 -1.84
C ARG A 405 -19.99 11.03 -2.27
N PRO A 406 -19.07 11.74 -1.60
CA PRO A 406 -18.70 13.09 -2.00
C PRO A 406 -18.06 13.07 -3.40
N LYS A 407 -17.80 14.27 -3.94
CA LYS A 407 -17.09 14.39 -5.22
C LYS A 407 -15.78 13.59 -5.18
N PRO A 408 -15.38 12.91 -6.28
CA PRO A 408 -14.19 12.06 -6.30
C PRO A 408 -12.91 12.69 -5.75
N ILE A 409 -12.67 13.98 -6.03
CA ILE A 409 -11.50 14.70 -5.49
C ILE A 409 -11.51 14.80 -3.96
N ILE A 410 -12.69 14.97 -3.35
CA ILE A 410 -12.85 15.03 -1.90
C ILE A 410 -12.62 13.64 -1.30
N LEU A 411 -13.18 12.61 -1.94
CA LEU A 411 -12.99 11.22 -1.54
C LEU A 411 -11.50 10.82 -1.54
N PHE A 412 -10.76 11.23 -2.56
CA PHE A 412 -9.32 11.05 -2.66
C PHE A 412 -8.59 11.70 -1.48
N TRP A 413 -8.88 12.97 -1.16
CA TRP A 413 -8.24 13.64 -0.03
C TRP A 413 -8.63 13.03 1.32
N CYS A 414 -9.86 12.53 1.48
CA CYS A 414 -10.23 11.77 2.67
C CYS A 414 -9.36 10.52 2.83
N LEU A 415 -9.11 9.75 1.76
CA LEU A 415 -8.19 8.60 1.82
C LEU A 415 -6.78 9.02 2.21
N VAL A 416 -6.25 10.08 1.59
CA VAL A 416 -4.90 10.61 1.92
C VAL A 416 -4.79 10.95 3.40
N CYS A 417 -5.72 11.77 3.92
CA CYS A 417 -5.67 12.20 5.32
C CYS A 417 -5.87 11.03 6.30
N ILE A 418 -6.89 10.20 6.08
CA ILE A 418 -7.20 9.07 6.98
C ILE A 418 -6.03 8.07 6.96
N GLY A 419 -5.51 7.73 5.78
CA GLY A 419 -4.40 6.79 5.63
C GLY A 419 -3.12 7.29 6.29
N TYR A 420 -2.71 8.52 5.99
CA TYR A 420 -1.50 9.12 6.56
C TYR A 420 -1.52 9.12 8.09
N TRP A 421 -2.59 9.68 8.68
CA TRP A 421 -2.69 9.78 10.14
C TRP A 421 -2.93 8.43 10.81
N HIS A 422 -3.52 7.45 10.13
CA HIS A 422 -3.62 6.10 10.67
C HIS A 422 -2.23 5.44 10.79
N VAL A 423 -1.35 5.63 9.82
CA VAL A 423 0.01 5.11 9.88
C VAL A 423 0.79 5.78 11.00
N THR A 424 0.79 7.11 11.01
CA THR A 424 1.50 7.94 12.01
C THR A 424 1.14 7.56 13.44
N PHE A 425 -0.13 7.28 13.72
CA PHE A 425 -0.59 7.06 15.09
C PHE A 425 -0.79 5.61 15.48
N PHE A 426 -1.01 4.68 14.55
CA PHE A 426 -1.48 3.34 14.95
C PHE A 426 -0.75 2.20 14.28
N SER A 427 -0.68 2.18 12.95
CA SER A 427 -0.15 0.99 12.29
C SER A 427 1.37 0.92 12.31
N GLN A 428 2.06 2.07 12.25
CA GLN A 428 3.53 2.12 12.26
C GLN A 428 4.05 3.51 12.68
N PRO A 429 3.86 3.89 13.96
CA PRO A 429 4.38 5.16 14.48
C PRO A 429 5.92 5.18 14.46
N ARG A 430 6.51 6.37 14.25
CA ARG A 430 7.98 6.56 14.23
C ARG A 430 8.63 6.40 15.61
N SER A 431 7.88 6.72 16.66
CA SER A 431 8.25 6.55 18.06
C SER A 431 6.99 6.39 18.90
N GLU A 432 7.14 5.92 20.13
CA GLU A 432 6.06 5.83 21.10
C GLU A 432 6.37 6.78 22.28
N PRO A 433 5.63 7.90 22.47
CA PRO A 433 4.51 8.37 21.66
C PRO A 433 4.95 8.95 20.29
N PRO A 434 4.03 9.06 19.31
CA PRO A 434 4.37 9.55 17.96
C PRO A 434 4.87 11.00 17.95
N PRO A 435 5.90 11.34 17.16
CA PRO A 435 6.44 12.69 17.09
C PRO A 435 5.55 13.53 16.17
N ILE A 436 4.56 14.22 16.76
CA ILE A 436 3.54 14.97 16.02
C ILE A 436 4.16 16.10 15.16
N SER A 437 5.22 16.76 15.63
CA SER A 437 5.93 17.80 14.87
C SER A 437 6.43 17.29 13.53
N ASP A 438 7.11 16.14 13.57
CA ASP A 438 7.76 15.53 12.41
C ASP A 438 6.70 15.00 11.45
N ALA A 439 5.64 14.41 12.01
CA ALA A 439 4.48 13.99 11.23
C ALA A 439 3.83 15.14 10.45
N PHE A 440 3.69 16.35 11.03
CA PHE A 440 3.20 17.51 10.28
C PHE A 440 4.22 18.02 9.26
N GLY A 441 5.51 17.97 9.57
CA GLY A 441 6.61 18.33 8.66
C GLY A 441 6.57 17.50 7.38
N THR A 442 6.43 16.18 7.50
CA THR A 442 6.35 15.25 6.36
C THR A 442 4.99 15.29 5.65
N PHE A 443 3.90 15.66 6.34
CA PHE A 443 2.55 15.64 5.76
C PHE A 443 2.40 16.61 4.60
N LEU A 444 3.02 17.80 4.69
CA LEU A 444 2.90 18.84 3.65
C LEU A 444 3.50 18.39 2.29
N PRO A 445 4.76 17.89 2.22
CA PRO A 445 5.28 17.27 1.00
C PRO A 445 4.44 16.07 0.54
N ALA A 446 3.92 15.24 1.45
CA ALA A 446 3.05 14.12 1.10
C ALA A 446 1.77 14.59 0.38
N LEU A 447 1.16 15.69 0.83
CA LEU A 447 0.01 16.31 0.14
C LEU A 447 0.39 16.81 -1.26
N PHE A 448 1.58 17.37 -1.45
CA PHE A 448 2.04 17.81 -2.78
C PHE A 448 2.17 16.63 -3.75
N VAL A 449 2.78 15.52 -3.31
CA VAL A 449 2.88 14.30 -4.13
C VAL A 449 1.50 13.70 -4.40
N ALA A 450 0.62 13.66 -3.39
CA ALA A 450 -0.76 13.20 -3.54
C ALA A 450 -1.54 14.05 -4.56
N TYR A 451 -1.31 15.38 -4.61
CA TYR A 451 -1.86 16.21 -5.67
C TYR A 451 -1.34 15.80 -7.06
N GLY A 452 -0.06 15.45 -7.17
CA GLY A 452 0.51 14.82 -8.37
C GLY A 452 -0.26 13.57 -8.78
N PHE A 453 -0.48 12.63 -7.85
CA PHE A 453 -1.26 11.42 -8.10
C PHE A 453 -2.69 11.71 -8.56
N TRP A 454 -3.34 12.71 -7.97
CA TRP A 454 -4.65 13.17 -8.44
C TRP A 454 -4.60 13.58 -9.91
N ARG A 455 -3.63 14.42 -10.27
CA ARG A 455 -3.51 14.99 -11.62
C ARG A 455 -3.14 13.96 -12.69
N ILE A 456 -2.32 12.97 -12.36
CA ILE A 456 -1.80 12.04 -13.36
C ILE A 456 -2.55 10.71 -13.41
N ALA A 457 -3.25 10.31 -12.34
CA ALA A 457 -3.87 8.99 -12.25
C ALA A 457 -5.32 9.02 -11.76
N PHE A 458 -5.58 9.50 -10.54
CA PHE A 458 -6.90 9.32 -9.90
C PHE A 458 -8.03 10.10 -10.59
N ARG A 459 -7.75 11.29 -11.16
CA ARG A 459 -8.79 12.10 -11.84
C ARG A 459 -9.45 11.38 -13.02
N PHE A 460 -8.79 10.37 -13.58
CA PHE A 460 -9.29 9.63 -14.74
C PHE A 460 -10.09 8.39 -14.33
N VAL A 461 -9.75 7.77 -13.20
CA VAL A 461 -10.28 6.45 -12.80
C VAL A 461 -11.34 6.57 -11.71
N LEU A 462 -11.06 7.29 -10.62
CA LEU A 462 -11.99 7.38 -9.48
C LEU A 462 -13.37 7.95 -9.87
N PRO A 463 -13.48 8.98 -10.73
CA PRO A 463 -14.77 9.46 -11.22
C PRO A 463 -15.52 8.48 -12.12
N ALA A 464 -14.82 7.61 -12.86
CA ALA A 464 -15.43 6.67 -13.80
C ALA A 464 -16.38 5.69 -13.09
N PHE A 465 -16.08 5.34 -11.84
CA PHE A 465 -16.89 4.44 -11.01
C PHE A 465 -17.84 5.17 -10.04
N ALA A 466 -18.06 6.48 -10.18
CA ALA A 466 -18.85 7.25 -9.22
C ALA A 466 -20.33 6.82 -9.13
N HIS A 467 -20.85 6.20 -10.18
CA HIS A 467 -22.21 5.64 -10.25
C HIS A 467 -22.30 4.20 -9.74
N LEU A 468 -21.16 3.59 -9.38
CA LEU A 468 -21.03 2.21 -8.91
C LEU A 468 -20.49 2.19 -7.47
N PRO A 469 -21.25 2.65 -6.47
CA PRO A 469 -20.79 2.74 -5.08
C PRO A 469 -20.28 1.42 -4.51
N ILE A 470 -20.87 0.28 -4.85
CA ILE A 470 -20.43 -1.03 -4.34
C ILE A 470 -19.08 -1.40 -4.92
N GLU A 471 -18.97 -1.45 -6.25
CA GLU A 471 -17.74 -1.80 -6.93
C GLU A 471 -16.62 -0.82 -6.61
N ARG A 472 -16.90 0.49 -6.67
CA ARG A 472 -15.92 1.53 -6.31
C ARG A 472 -15.45 1.37 -4.87
N GLY A 473 -16.38 1.12 -3.94
CA GLY A 473 -16.07 0.90 -2.54
C GLY A 473 -15.17 -0.33 -2.33
N ILE A 474 -15.57 -1.48 -2.86
CA ILE A 474 -14.81 -2.74 -2.72
C ILE A 474 -13.41 -2.60 -3.33
N TRP A 475 -13.30 -2.09 -4.56
CA TRP A 475 -12.01 -2.01 -5.26
C TRP A 475 -11.03 -1.05 -4.61
N TYR A 476 -11.48 0.13 -4.17
CA TYR A 476 -10.58 1.08 -3.50
C TYR A 476 -10.35 0.73 -2.04
N ILE A 477 -11.38 0.50 -1.22
CA ILE A 477 -11.21 0.25 0.23
C ILE A 477 -10.51 -1.08 0.46
N GLY A 478 -10.92 -2.13 -0.27
CA GLY A 478 -10.38 -3.47 -0.11
C GLY A 478 -8.89 -3.57 -0.47
N SER A 479 -8.38 -2.68 -1.31
CA SER A 479 -6.95 -2.63 -1.68
C SER A 479 -6.17 -1.55 -0.92
N PHE A 480 -6.82 -0.43 -0.57
CA PHE A 480 -6.22 0.69 0.17
C PHE A 480 -5.75 0.31 1.55
N TRP A 481 -6.59 -0.37 2.34
CA TRP A 481 -6.21 -0.78 3.70
C TRP A 481 -5.03 -1.75 3.73
N PRO A 482 -4.96 -2.78 2.86
CA PRO A 482 -3.74 -3.55 2.68
C PRO A 482 -2.49 -2.72 2.37
N GLY A 483 -2.60 -1.69 1.52
CA GLY A 483 -1.48 -0.78 1.25
C GLY A 483 -1.07 0.04 2.48
N VAL A 484 -2.04 0.55 3.24
CA VAL A 484 -1.80 1.32 4.47
C VAL A 484 -1.15 0.45 5.56
N LEU A 485 -1.57 -0.81 5.66
CA LEU A 485 -1.09 -1.80 6.63
C LEU A 485 0.03 -2.67 6.06
N LEU A 486 0.86 -2.14 5.17
CA LEU A 486 1.86 -2.92 4.46
C LEU A 486 2.78 -3.67 5.44
N ASN A 487 3.20 -3.02 6.52
CA ASN A 487 4.02 -3.62 7.58
C ASN A 487 3.40 -4.88 8.21
N VAL A 488 2.09 -4.91 8.41
CA VAL A 488 1.37 -6.05 8.98
C VAL A 488 1.25 -7.19 7.96
N ILE A 489 1.04 -6.84 6.69
CA ILE A 489 0.89 -7.82 5.61
C ILE A 489 2.23 -8.47 5.27
N THR A 490 3.30 -7.69 5.21
CA THR A 490 4.64 -8.17 4.87
C THR A 490 5.33 -8.87 6.03
N ALA A 491 4.95 -8.61 7.29
CA ALA A 491 5.53 -9.31 8.46
C ALA A 491 5.39 -10.85 8.41
N LYS A 492 4.44 -11.38 7.62
CA LYS A 492 4.23 -12.82 7.43
C LYS A 492 4.92 -13.37 6.19
N VAL A 493 5.54 -12.50 5.40
CA VAL A 493 6.26 -12.86 4.18
C VAL A 493 7.74 -12.97 4.55
N PRO A 494 8.39 -14.11 4.33
CA PRO A 494 9.79 -14.32 4.68
C PRO A 494 10.73 -13.60 3.70
N ILE A 495 10.63 -12.27 3.61
CA ILE A 495 11.46 -11.41 2.76
C ILE A 495 11.80 -10.17 3.58
N ASP A 496 13.09 -9.93 3.83
CA ASP A 496 13.56 -8.72 4.52
C ASP A 496 14.10 -7.69 3.50
N ARG A 497 15.33 -7.85 2.99
CA ARG A 497 16.00 -6.81 2.19
C ARG A 497 16.06 -7.08 0.68
N LEU A 498 15.48 -8.17 0.19
CA LEU A 498 15.58 -8.62 -1.22
C LEU A 498 17.03 -8.69 -1.74
N VAL A 499 18.01 -8.90 -0.84
CA VAL A 499 19.41 -9.13 -1.20
C VAL A 499 19.67 -10.63 -1.37
N PRO A 500 20.65 -11.04 -2.21
CA PRO A 500 20.96 -12.46 -2.42
C PRO A 500 21.16 -13.25 -1.13
N SER A 501 21.85 -12.67 -0.14
CA SER A 501 22.12 -13.31 1.16
C SER A 501 20.87 -13.62 1.99
N ASP A 502 19.77 -12.87 1.80
CA ASP A 502 18.51 -13.10 2.54
C ASP A 502 17.62 -14.14 1.84
N ILE A 503 17.87 -14.42 0.55
CA ILE A 503 17.12 -15.35 -0.30
C ILE A 503 17.82 -16.72 -0.35
N ASP A 504 19.15 -16.72 -0.36
CA ASP A 504 19.98 -17.92 -0.41
C ASP A 504 19.90 -18.71 0.91
N GLY A 505 19.10 -19.77 0.90
CA GLY A 505 18.95 -20.71 2.03
C GLY A 505 17.53 -20.78 2.60
N ASP A 506 16.67 -19.78 2.33
CA ASP A 506 15.28 -19.77 2.80
C ASP A 506 14.31 -20.16 1.68
N LYS A 507 13.85 -21.42 1.71
CA LYS A 507 12.87 -21.94 0.75
C LYS A 507 11.57 -21.14 0.77
N GLY A 508 11.20 -20.55 1.90
CA GLY A 508 10.02 -19.69 2.03
C GLY A 508 10.20 -18.38 1.28
N ALA A 509 11.37 -17.73 1.41
CA ALA A 509 11.70 -16.50 0.71
C ALA A 509 11.65 -16.68 -0.81
N ILE A 510 12.25 -17.76 -1.32
CA ILE A 510 12.26 -18.07 -2.77
C ILE A 510 10.85 -18.23 -3.32
N VAL A 511 9.98 -18.95 -2.61
CA VAL A 511 8.57 -19.15 -3.02
C VAL A 511 7.82 -17.81 -3.02
N ALA A 512 7.98 -17.02 -1.97
CA ALA A 512 7.31 -15.72 -1.86
C ALA A 512 7.74 -14.75 -2.98
N VAL A 513 9.04 -14.62 -3.24
CA VAL A 513 9.59 -13.78 -4.32
C VAL A 513 9.06 -14.24 -5.68
N THR A 514 9.03 -15.54 -5.93
CA THR A 514 8.53 -16.11 -7.20
C THR A 514 7.04 -15.78 -7.42
N LEU A 515 6.20 -15.93 -6.40
CA LEU A 515 4.77 -15.62 -6.49
C LEU A 515 4.53 -14.12 -6.70
N ILE A 516 5.27 -13.27 -5.98
CA ILE A 516 5.20 -11.81 -6.15
C ILE A 516 5.64 -11.42 -7.57
N ALA A 517 6.72 -12.00 -8.08
CA ALA A 517 7.21 -11.74 -9.43
C ALA A 517 6.18 -12.13 -10.51
N ILE A 518 5.53 -13.29 -10.38
CA ILE A 518 4.46 -13.72 -11.29
C ILE A 518 3.26 -12.76 -11.23
N ALA A 519 2.83 -12.36 -10.03
CA ALA A 519 1.73 -11.43 -9.86
C ALA A 519 2.06 -10.05 -10.48
N LEU A 520 3.25 -9.52 -10.22
CA LEU A 520 3.74 -8.27 -10.82
C LEU A 520 3.83 -8.36 -12.34
N PHE A 521 4.34 -9.48 -12.89
CA PHE A 521 4.40 -9.69 -14.32
C PHE A 521 3.00 -9.66 -14.95
N ALA A 522 2.01 -10.33 -14.34
CA ALA A 522 0.63 -10.30 -14.82
C ALA A 522 0.03 -8.88 -14.78
N VAL A 523 0.30 -8.11 -13.72
CA VAL A 523 -0.11 -6.70 -13.59
C VAL A 523 0.50 -5.85 -14.71
N VAL A 524 1.80 -5.98 -14.95
CA VAL A 524 2.55 -5.24 -15.97
C VAL A 524 2.04 -5.57 -17.37
N VAL A 525 1.90 -6.86 -17.70
CA VAL A 525 1.37 -7.31 -19.01
C VAL A 525 -0.04 -6.79 -19.23
N ASN A 526 -0.90 -6.83 -18.21
CA ASN A 526 -2.25 -6.27 -18.33
C ASN A 526 -2.23 -4.76 -18.56
N GLN A 527 -1.41 -3.99 -17.83
CA GLN A 527 -1.33 -2.54 -18.03
C GLN A 527 -0.70 -2.17 -19.38
N ALA A 528 0.33 -2.90 -19.83
CA ALA A 528 0.90 -2.72 -21.16
C ALA A 528 -0.13 -3.00 -22.27
N ARG A 529 -0.97 -4.03 -22.10
CA ARG A 529 -2.10 -4.31 -23.00
C ARG A 529 -3.09 -3.14 -23.04
N VAL A 530 -3.46 -2.59 -21.87
CA VAL A 530 -4.37 -1.43 -21.77
C VAL A 530 -3.76 -0.20 -22.45
N MET A 531 -2.51 0.14 -22.15
CA MET A 531 -1.78 1.25 -22.78
C MET A 531 -1.66 1.11 -24.29
N ARG A 532 -1.42 -0.12 -24.78
CA ARG A 532 -1.35 -0.40 -26.23
C ARG A 532 -2.69 -0.12 -26.88
N LYS A 533 -3.79 -0.59 -26.29
CA LYS A 533 -5.14 -0.39 -26.82
C LYS A 533 -5.58 1.07 -26.81
N THR A 534 -5.10 1.87 -25.88
CA THR A 534 -5.41 3.30 -25.79
C THR A 534 -4.46 4.19 -26.58
N GLY A 535 -3.43 3.62 -27.22
CA GLY A 535 -2.44 4.36 -28.02
C GLY A 535 -1.33 5.02 -27.20
N TRP A 536 -1.24 4.78 -25.90
CA TRP A 536 -0.30 5.43 -25.00
C TRP A 536 0.98 4.62 -24.70
N LEU A 537 1.10 3.38 -25.19
CA LEU A 537 2.21 2.49 -24.85
C LEU A 537 3.59 3.13 -25.02
N PHE A 538 3.87 3.72 -26.19
CA PHE A 538 5.19 4.31 -26.46
C PHE A 538 5.47 5.57 -25.63
N HIS A 539 4.43 6.35 -25.31
CA HIS A 539 4.57 7.51 -24.44
C HIS A 539 5.02 7.10 -23.03
N TYR A 540 4.35 6.10 -22.43
CA TYR A 540 4.77 5.57 -21.14
C TYR A 540 6.13 4.86 -21.23
N ALA A 541 6.33 3.99 -22.23
CA ALA A 541 7.59 3.28 -22.39
C ALA A 541 8.79 4.24 -22.46
N PHE A 542 8.69 5.34 -23.21
CA PHE A 542 9.73 6.36 -23.29
C PHE A 542 10.12 6.91 -21.91
N TRP A 543 9.14 7.38 -21.11
CA TRP A 543 9.42 7.98 -19.81
C TRP A 543 9.95 6.98 -18.77
N TYR A 544 9.49 5.73 -18.81
CA TYR A 544 10.00 4.70 -17.89
C TYR A 544 11.38 4.20 -18.30
N ILE A 545 11.69 4.13 -19.60
CA ILE A 545 13.06 3.89 -20.07
C ILE A 545 13.97 5.04 -19.62
N ALA A 546 13.54 6.30 -19.79
CA ALA A 546 14.30 7.46 -19.32
C ALA A 546 14.54 7.42 -17.80
N GLY A 547 13.50 7.15 -17.02
CA GLY A 547 13.63 6.99 -15.56
C GLY A 547 14.54 5.82 -15.17
N GLY A 548 14.46 4.69 -15.88
CA GLY A 548 15.33 3.54 -15.69
C GLY A 548 16.80 3.85 -16.00
N LEU A 549 17.07 4.65 -17.04
CA LEU A 549 18.43 5.12 -17.35
C LEU A 549 18.95 6.07 -16.26
N VAL A 550 18.09 6.93 -15.70
CA VAL A 550 18.47 7.77 -14.55
C VAL A 550 18.81 6.90 -13.34
N ALA A 551 17.95 5.93 -12.99
CA ALA A 551 18.23 4.99 -11.90
C ALA A 551 19.51 4.19 -12.14
N LEU A 552 19.79 3.78 -13.38
CA LEU A 552 21.05 3.14 -13.76
C LEU A 552 22.24 4.07 -13.47
N VAL A 553 22.20 5.33 -13.90
CA VAL A 553 23.28 6.29 -13.59
C VAL A 553 23.46 6.48 -12.08
N LEU A 554 22.36 6.61 -11.33
CA LEU A 554 22.40 6.76 -9.87
C LEU A 554 23.01 5.52 -9.19
N SER A 555 22.74 4.32 -9.69
CA SER A 555 23.32 3.06 -9.18
C SER A 555 24.83 2.93 -9.39
N GLN A 556 25.45 3.80 -10.20
CA GLN A 556 26.90 3.80 -10.46
C GLN A 556 27.66 4.85 -9.64
N LEU A 557 26.98 5.57 -8.74
CA LEU A 557 27.64 6.56 -7.90
C LEU A 557 28.52 5.86 -6.84
N PRO A 558 29.81 6.20 -6.74
CA PRO A 558 30.72 5.50 -5.84
C PRO A 558 30.34 5.74 -4.37
N GLY A 559 30.35 4.66 -3.57
CA GLY A 559 30.02 4.71 -2.14
C GLY A 559 28.53 4.82 -1.83
N LEU A 560 27.65 4.77 -2.84
CA LEU A 560 26.20 4.79 -2.68
C LEU A 560 25.58 3.56 -3.35
N GLU A 561 24.57 3.01 -2.69
CA GLU A 561 23.78 1.87 -3.10
C GLU A 561 22.35 2.33 -3.43
N LEU A 562 21.79 1.79 -4.51
CA LEU A 562 20.42 2.10 -4.92
C LEU A 562 19.42 1.34 -4.04
N ARG A 563 18.63 2.08 -3.25
CA ARG A 563 17.55 1.51 -2.43
C ARG A 563 16.19 2.03 -2.87
N LEU A 564 15.38 1.15 -3.44
CA LEU A 564 14.00 1.46 -3.81
C LEU A 564 13.05 1.19 -2.64
N HIS A 565 12.77 2.23 -1.86
CA HIS A 565 11.69 2.20 -0.87
C HIS A 565 10.32 1.97 -1.52
N HIS A 566 9.41 1.28 -0.84
CA HIS A 566 8.09 0.95 -1.38
C HIS A 566 7.24 2.18 -1.74
N TYR A 567 7.45 3.31 -1.07
CA TYR A 567 6.77 4.56 -1.46
C TYR A 567 7.24 5.08 -2.83
N ILE A 568 8.52 4.88 -3.18
CA ILE A 568 9.08 5.24 -4.49
C ILE A 568 8.47 4.31 -5.55
N LEU A 569 8.37 3.02 -5.27
CA LEU A 569 7.69 2.06 -6.15
C LEU A 569 6.24 2.47 -6.40
N ALA A 570 5.51 2.89 -5.35
CA ALA A 570 4.16 3.41 -5.49
C ALA A 570 4.13 4.65 -6.39
N MET A 571 5.02 5.63 -6.19
CA MET A 571 5.14 6.83 -7.04
C MET A 571 5.41 6.48 -8.50
N MET A 572 6.25 5.48 -8.75
CA MET A 572 6.57 5.01 -10.09
C MET A 572 5.41 4.28 -10.74
N ILE A 573 4.62 3.47 -10.03
CA ILE A 573 3.60 2.63 -10.65
C ILE A 573 2.26 3.36 -10.82
N LEU A 574 1.91 4.27 -9.91
CA LEU A 574 0.62 4.97 -9.93
C LEU A 574 0.28 5.65 -11.27
N PRO A 575 1.21 6.35 -11.97
CA PRO A 575 0.93 6.94 -13.28
C PRO A 575 0.48 5.92 -14.32
N CYS A 576 0.99 4.68 -14.29
CA CYS A 576 0.60 3.60 -15.20
C CYS A 576 -0.87 3.16 -15.04
N THR A 577 -1.55 3.62 -13.99
CA THR A 577 -2.93 3.23 -13.68
C THR A 577 -3.96 4.25 -14.15
N ALA A 578 -3.59 5.26 -14.95
CA ALA A 578 -4.47 6.36 -15.36
C ALA A 578 -5.65 5.98 -16.30
N PHE A 579 -5.87 4.68 -16.53
CA PHE A 579 -6.91 4.17 -17.42
C PHE A 579 -8.13 3.69 -16.62
N PRO A 580 -9.38 4.03 -17.00
CA PRO A 580 -10.59 3.76 -16.23
C PRO A 580 -11.00 2.28 -16.28
N THR A 581 -10.15 1.41 -15.75
CA THR A 581 -10.38 -0.03 -15.60
C THR A 581 -10.53 -0.38 -14.11
N ARG A 582 -11.22 -1.48 -13.81
CA ARG A 582 -11.38 -1.95 -12.42
C ARG A 582 -10.05 -2.35 -11.79
N LEU A 583 -9.16 -2.95 -12.57
CA LEU A 583 -7.80 -3.27 -12.13
C LEU A 583 -7.01 -2.01 -11.78
N SER A 584 -7.13 -0.94 -12.59
CA SER A 584 -6.54 0.35 -12.24
C SER A 584 -7.08 0.91 -10.92
N ALA A 585 -8.37 0.77 -10.63
CA ALA A 585 -8.94 1.19 -9.34
C ALA A 585 -8.33 0.42 -8.15
N ILE A 586 -8.16 -0.91 -8.29
CA ILE A 586 -7.49 -1.76 -7.29
C ILE A 586 -6.04 -1.33 -7.10
N TYR A 587 -5.30 -1.11 -8.19
CA TYR A 587 -3.90 -0.68 -8.12
C TYR A 587 -3.77 0.70 -7.49
N GLN A 588 -4.63 1.66 -7.84
CA GLN A 588 -4.63 3.00 -7.25
C GLN A 588 -4.89 2.98 -5.74
N GLY A 589 -5.86 2.18 -5.28
CA GLY A 589 -6.11 2.01 -3.85
C GLY A 589 -4.88 1.47 -3.13
N PHE A 590 -4.34 0.34 -3.59
CA PHE A 590 -3.15 -0.29 -2.99
C PHE A 590 -1.92 0.62 -2.99
N PHE A 591 -1.55 1.20 -4.13
CA PHE A 591 -0.34 2.02 -4.24
C PHE A 591 -0.47 3.36 -3.50
N LEU A 592 -1.68 3.94 -3.39
CA LEU A 592 -1.87 5.08 -2.50
C LEU A 592 -1.62 4.69 -1.04
N GLY A 593 -2.17 3.56 -0.59
CA GLY A 593 -1.91 3.05 0.75
C GLY A 593 -0.43 2.80 1.00
N MET A 594 0.25 2.12 0.07
CA MET A 594 1.69 1.83 0.13
C MET A 594 2.54 3.10 0.20
N PHE A 595 2.22 4.12 -0.61
CA PHE A 595 2.87 5.42 -0.55
C PHE A 595 2.71 6.09 0.83
N LEU A 596 1.47 6.11 1.36
CA LEU A 596 1.19 6.73 2.65
C LEU A 596 1.88 5.97 3.79
N ASN A 597 1.90 4.63 3.75
CA ASN A 597 2.62 3.81 4.70
C ASN A 597 4.12 4.17 4.72
N GLY A 598 4.78 4.19 3.57
CA GLY A 598 6.22 4.47 3.52
C GLY A 598 6.59 5.86 4.00
N ILE A 599 5.88 6.90 3.54
CA ILE A 599 6.20 8.28 3.93
C ILE A 599 5.85 8.58 5.39
N ALA A 600 4.71 8.10 5.89
CA ALA A 600 4.33 8.37 7.28
C ALA A 600 5.26 7.64 8.26
N ALA A 601 5.65 6.40 7.97
CA ALA A 601 6.51 5.59 8.84
C ALA A 601 8.01 5.93 8.71
N PHE A 602 8.51 6.30 7.53
CA PHE A 602 9.94 6.41 7.24
C PHE A 602 10.37 7.74 6.62
N ASP A 603 9.45 8.70 6.50
CA ASP A 603 9.70 9.96 5.80
C ASP A 603 10.04 9.79 4.30
N PHE A 604 10.51 10.85 3.65
CA PHE A 604 11.05 10.81 2.29
C PHE A 604 12.49 10.30 2.26
N ASP A 605 12.71 9.06 2.72
CA ASP A 605 14.03 8.45 2.80
C ASP A 605 14.70 8.35 1.42
N SER A 606 16.03 8.54 1.37
CA SER A 606 16.76 8.66 0.12
C SER A 606 16.67 7.41 -0.76
N ILE A 607 16.66 7.60 -2.08
CA ILE A 607 16.82 6.50 -3.06
C ILE A 607 18.26 5.98 -3.13
N LEU A 608 19.21 6.74 -2.57
CA LEU A 608 20.64 6.43 -2.49
C LEU A 608 21.05 6.43 -1.01
N GLN A 609 21.61 5.32 -0.57
CA GLN A 609 22.12 5.15 0.80
C GLN A 609 23.54 4.58 0.75
N THR A 610 24.35 4.85 1.75
CA THR A 610 25.68 4.24 1.89
C THR A 610 25.57 2.78 2.31
N ALA A 611 26.60 1.98 2.04
CA ALA A 611 26.65 0.59 2.53
C ALA A 611 26.51 0.52 4.07
N ALA A 612 27.07 1.50 4.79
CA ALA A 612 26.94 1.60 6.24
C ALA A 612 25.48 1.85 6.69
N GLU A 613 24.73 2.69 5.99
CA GLU A 613 23.29 2.91 6.27
C GLU A 613 22.43 1.66 6.02
N LEU A 614 22.84 0.80 5.06
CA LEU A 614 22.16 -0.47 4.76
C LEU A 614 22.49 -1.59 5.74
N GLN A 615 23.69 -1.56 6.31
CA GLN A 615 24.23 -2.61 7.17
C GLN A 615 23.44 -2.74 8.49
N ARG A 616 22.91 -1.63 9.03
CA ARG A 616 22.25 -1.59 10.35
C ARG A 616 23.20 -2.17 11.43
N ASP A 617 22.73 -3.15 12.21
CA ASP A 617 23.48 -3.88 13.22
C ASP A 617 24.15 -5.16 12.70
N ALA A 618 24.19 -5.38 11.38
CA ALA A 618 24.94 -6.50 10.79
C ALA A 618 26.46 -6.28 10.93
N PRO A 619 27.28 -7.35 10.89
CA PRO A 619 28.74 -7.21 10.83
C PRO A 619 29.21 -6.42 9.60
N ALA A 620 30.23 -5.58 9.78
CA ALA A 620 30.82 -4.69 8.78
C ALA A 620 31.76 -5.40 7.80
N GLY A 621 32.21 -6.62 8.13
CA GLY A 621 33.28 -7.31 7.40
C GLY A 621 34.65 -6.66 7.62
N THR A 622 34.83 -5.97 8.74
CA THR A 622 36.11 -5.38 9.16
C THR A 622 37.13 -6.46 9.54
N LEU A 623 38.40 -6.06 9.65
CA LEU A 623 39.46 -6.96 10.09
C LEU A 623 39.17 -7.46 11.51
N LEU A 624 39.50 -8.73 11.78
CA LEU A 624 39.29 -9.37 13.07
C LEU A 624 40.64 -9.64 13.76
N PRO A 625 40.81 -9.25 15.05
CA PRO A 625 41.97 -9.64 15.83
C PRO A 625 42.06 -11.16 16.01
N SER A 626 43.27 -11.65 16.28
CA SER A 626 43.53 -13.08 16.53
C SER A 626 44.08 -13.29 17.94
N PHE A 627 43.48 -14.23 18.68
CA PHE A 627 44.00 -14.64 19.98
C PHE A 627 45.29 -15.47 19.83
N LEU A 628 46.33 -15.08 20.56
CA LEU A 628 47.55 -15.88 20.75
C LEU A 628 47.30 -16.99 21.80
N THR A 629 46.42 -16.71 22.76
CA THR A 629 45.91 -17.72 23.68
C THR A 629 44.92 -18.63 22.97
N ASN A 630 45.26 -19.91 22.85
CA ASN A 630 44.48 -20.91 22.16
C ASN A 630 44.58 -22.27 22.88
N SER A 631 43.86 -23.27 22.40
CA SER A 631 43.77 -24.60 23.00
C SER A 631 45.12 -25.31 23.17
N SER A 632 46.16 -24.89 22.44
CA SER A 632 47.53 -25.44 22.55
C SER A 632 48.45 -24.63 23.47
N THR A 633 48.19 -23.33 23.65
CA THR A 633 49.01 -22.43 24.49
C THR A 633 48.42 -22.24 25.89
N TRP A 634 47.13 -22.52 26.07
CA TRP A 634 46.44 -22.48 27.36
C TRP A 634 46.91 -23.59 28.30
N ASN A 635 47.29 -23.24 29.52
CA ASN A 635 47.74 -24.20 30.54
C ASN A 635 46.74 -24.26 31.70
N ALA A 636 45.85 -25.25 31.66
CA ALA A 636 44.83 -25.48 32.69
C ALA A 636 45.39 -25.80 34.09
N SER A 637 46.68 -26.09 34.24
CA SER A 637 47.31 -26.35 35.55
C SER A 637 47.64 -25.08 36.34
N ILE A 638 47.66 -23.91 35.68
CA ILE A 638 47.94 -22.63 36.34
C ILE A 638 46.61 -22.09 36.91
N PRO A 639 46.56 -21.65 38.19
CA PRO A 639 45.35 -21.03 38.72
C PRO A 639 44.92 -19.82 37.91
N LEU A 640 43.61 -19.66 37.66
CA LEU A 640 43.03 -18.58 36.83
C LEU A 640 43.51 -17.19 37.29
N ALA A 641 43.66 -17.00 38.61
CA ALA A 641 44.17 -15.80 39.26
C ALA A 641 45.53 -15.31 38.71
N ASN A 642 46.34 -16.22 38.19
CA ASN A 642 47.69 -15.98 37.70
C ASN A 642 47.81 -16.15 36.17
N GLN A 643 46.67 -16.22 35.46
CA GLN A 643 46.63 -16.37 34.00
C GLN A 643 46.23 -15.05 33.32
N SER A 644 46.67 -14.92 32.08
CA SER A 644 46.25 -13.84 31.18
C SER A 644 45.95 -14.40 29.81
N ILE A 645 45.02 -13.75 29.09
CA ILE A 645 44.84 -13.97 27.67
C ILE A 645 45.66 -12.94 26.90
N SER A 646 46.08 -13.31 25.70
CA SER A 646 46.85 -12.43 24.81
C SER A 646 46.40 -12.58 23.36
N TRP A 647 46.63 -11.54 22.58
CA TRP A 647 46.28 -11.46 21.16
C TRP A 647 47.39 -10.78 20.36
N ASP A 648 47.34 -10.94 19.05
CA ASP A 648 48.32 -10.37 18.13
C ASP A 648 48.31 -8.84 18.16
N ASP A 649 49.48 -8.25 17.94
CA ASP A 649 49.64 -6.80 17.77
C ASP A 649 49.07 -6.34 16.42
N ILE A 650 48.73 -5.05 16.31
CA ILE A 650 48.22 -4.46 15.07
C ILE A 650 49.37 -4.42 14.06
N SER A 651 49.16 -5.00 12.87
CA SER A 651 50.19 -5.00 11.84
C SER A 651 50.53 -3.58 11.40
N ALA A 652 51.77 -3.33 10.97
CA ALA A 652 52.19 -2.00 10.52
C ALA A 652 51.40 -1.47 9.30
N ALA A 653 50.75 -2.36 8.53
CA ALA A 653 49.87 -1.98 7.43
C ALA A 653 48.48 -1.55 7.94
N ASP A 654 47.99 -2.22 8.98
CA ASP A 654 46.65 -2.01 9.54
C ASP A 654 46.62 -0.87 10.57
N SER A 655 47.77 -0.50 11.14
CA SER A 655 47.93 0.60 12.09
C SER A 655 47.66 1.99 11.49
N VAL A 656 47.43 2.07 10.18
CA VAL A 656 46.97 3.28 9.49
C VAL A 656 45.48 3.54 9.78
N THR A 657 44.72 2.49 10.10
CA THR A 657 43.28 2.53 10.35
C THR A 657 42.96 2.20 11.81
N TRP A 658 43.59 1.19 12.38
CA TRP A 658 43.30 0.72 13.73
C TRP A 658 44.34 1.21 14.73
N ASN A 659 43.90 1.72 15.87
CA ASN A 659 44.77 2.27 16.92
C ASN A 659 44.52 1.67 18.30
N GLY A 660 43.67 0.65 18.41
CA GLY A 660 43.44 -0.06 19.67
C GLY A 660 42.63 -1.34 19.51
N PHE A 661 42.20 -1.89 20.65
CA PHE A 661 41.40 -3.10 20.79
C PHE A 661 40.27 -2.88 21.80
N ALA A 662 39.13 -3.51 21.55
CA ALA A 662 38.07 -3.73 22.52
C ALA A 662 37.98 -5.23 22.87
N LEU A 663 37.80 -5.54 24.15
CA LEU A 663 37.56 -6.90 24.64
C LEU A 663 36.21 -6.95 25.37
N LEU A 664 35.30 -7.78 24.85
CA LEU A 664 34.14 -8.23 25.60
C LEU A 664 34.51 -9.47 26.41
N VAL A 665 34.20 -9.45 27.71
CA VAL A 665 34.18 -10.62 28.59
C VAL A 665 32.76 -10.80 29.09
N ASP A 666 32.18 -11.97 28.82
CA ASP A 666 30.80 -12.31 29.19
C ASP A 666 29.75 -11.30 28.67
N ASP A 667 29.91 -10.91 27.40
CA ASP A 667 29.07 -9.92 26.70
C ASP A 667 29.14 -8.50 27.29
N VAL A 668 30.18 -8.19 28.08
CA VAL A 668 30.43 -6.85 28.66
C VAL A 668 31.81 -6.35 28.24
N GLU A 669 31.93 -5.11 27.79
CA GLU A 669 33.23 -4.49 27.48
C GLU A 669 34.04 -4.34 28.77
N ARG A 670 35.17 -5.04 28.87
CA ARG A 670 36.07 -4.98 30.04
C ARG A 670 37.40 -4.32 29.76
N TYR A 671 37.70 -4.05 28.50
CA TYR A 671 38.93 -3.41 28.10
C TYR A 671 38.76 -2.67 26.78
N ALA A 672 39.29 -1.45 26.73
CA ALA A 672 39.48 -0.64 25.54
C ALA A 672 40.86 0.00 25.59
N GLY A 673 41.70 -0.21 24.56
CA GLY A 673 43.04 0.40 24.49
C GLY A 673 44.06 -0.38 23.65
N VAL A 674 45.35 -0.07 23.83
CA VAL A 674 46.47 -0.55 22.98
C VAL A 674 47.17 -1.83 23.49
N ALA A 675 46.79 -2.35 24.64
CA ALA A 675 47.42 -3.54 25.21
C ALA A 675 47.03 -4.79 24.42
N THR A 676 47.94 -5.76 24.42
CA THR A 676 47.77 -7.06 23.74
C THR A 676 47.54 -8.22 24.70
N ASN A 677 47.21 -7.90 25.96
CA ASN A 677 46.91 -8.89 26.99
C ASN A 677 45.88 -8.38 28.00
N PHE A 678 45.22 -9.33 28.68
CA PHE A 678 44.25 -9.07 29.73
C PHE A 678 44.37 -10.09 30.86
N SER A 679 44.41 -9.61 32.10
CA SER A 679 44.53 -10.46 33.30
C SER A 679 43.19 -11.10 33.64
N LEU A 680 43.19 -12.41 33.90
CA LEU A 680 41.99 -13.15 34.28
C LEU A 680 41.77 -13.19 35.80
N ALA A 681 42.52 -12.39 36.56
CA ALA A 681 42.56 -12.49 38.01
C ALA A 681 41.23 -12.21 38.72
N ALA A 682 40.36 -11.43 38.07
CA ALA A 682 39.06 -11.03 38.61
C ALA A 682 37.91 -12.00 38.24
N LEU A 683 38.19 -13.04 37.44
CA LEU A 683 37.17 -13.96 36.93
C LEU A 683 36.93 -15.14 37.88
N ASP A 684 35.69 -15.63 37.93
CA ASP A 684 35.29 -16.77 38.75
C ASP A 684 35.52 -18.09 37.99
N ALA A 685 36.53 -18.85 38.41
CA ALA A 685 36.89 -20.11 37.79
C ALA A 685 35.80 -21.21 37.85
N THR A 686 34.71 -21.01 38.62
CA THR A 686 33.63 -21.99 38.75
C THR A 686 32.55 -21.88 37.65
N ILE A 687 32.58 -20.81 36.86
CA ILE A 687 31.64 -20.55 35.76
C ILE A 687 32.37 -20.40 34.42
N PRO A 688 31.70 -20.65 33.28
CA PRO A 688 32.31 -20.41 31.98
C PRO A 688 32.51 -18.92 31.72
N HIS A 689 33.53 -18.57 30.93
CA HIS A 689 33.78 -17.20 30.47
C HIS A 689 33.91 -17.13 28.95
N PHE A 690 33.32 -16.09 28.35
CA PHE A 690 33.29 -15.88 26.91
C PHE A 690 34.08 -14.60 26.54
N PHE A 691 35.03 -14.72 25.62
CA PHE A 691 35.92 -13.62 25.21
C PHE A 691 35.74 -13.28 23.74
N ARG A 692 35.55 -12.01 23.40
CA ARG A 692 35.52 -11.51 22.02
C ARG A 692 36.38 -10.28 21.86
N LEU A 693 37.11 -10.20 20.76
CA LEU A 693 38.00 -9.09 20.45
C LEU A 693 37.53 -8.34 19.21
N ALA A 694 37.69 -7.02 19.22
CA ALA A 694 37.55 -6.17 18.04
C ALA A 694 38.77 -5.23 17.96
N PHE A 695 39.13 -4.81 16.75
CA PHE A 695 40.00 -3.63 16.59
C PHE A 695 39.18 -2.36 16.86
N GLN A 696 39.86 -1.29 17.28
CA GLN A 696 39.26 0.03 17.49
C GLN A 696 39.95 1.10 16.62
N GLU A 697 39.14 2.00 16.08
CA GLU A 697 39.54 3.25 15.42
C GLU A 697 38.99 4.41 16.27
N ASP A 698 39.88 5.12 16.96
CA ASP A 698 39.53 6.28 17.81
C ASP A 698 38.41 6.00 18.83
N GLY A 699 38.40 4.78 19.38
CA GLY A 699 37.42 4.33 20.37
C GLY A 699 36.12 3.78 19.77
N VAL A 700 36.01 3.69 18.45
CA VAL A 700 34.91 2.99 17.76
C VAL A 700 35.37 1.59 17.40
N SER A 701 34.68 0.57 17.92
CA SER A 701 35.01 -0.83 17.64
C SER A 701 34.53 -1.26 16.25
N GLY A 702 35.36 -2.07 15.58
CA GLY A 702 34.97 -2.84 14.42
C GLY A 702 34.16 -4.08 14.81
N ASP A 703 34.22 -5.12 13.98
CA ASP A 703 33.54 -6.38 14.24
C ASP A 703 34.23 -7.16 15.36
N PHE A 704 33.41 -7.72 16.24
CA PHE A 704 33.89 -8.63 17.26
C PHE A 704 34.09 -10.04 16.68
N THR A 705 35.16 -10.71 17.10
CA THR A 705 35.35 -12.14 16.85
C THR A 705 34.20 -12.94 17.47
N LYS A 706 33.93 -14.15 16.96
CA LYS A 706 33.18 -15.14 17.75
C LYS A 706 33.85 -15.42 19.10
N ALA A 707 33.08 -15.93 20.05
CA ALA A 707 33.55 -16.16 21.41
C ALA A 707 34.64 -17.24 21.46
N ALA A 708 35.77 -16.92 22.08
CA ALA A 708 36.63 -17.92 22.70
C ALA A 708 36.02 -18.27 24.07
N THR A 709 36.03 -19.54 24.44
CA THR A 709 35.32 -20.00 25.65
C THR A 709 36.27 -20.68 26.61
N LEU A 710 36.30 -20.22 27.86
CA LEU A 710 36.95 -20.91 28.97
C LEU A 710 35.88 -21.59 29.82
N TRP A 711 35.90 -22.92 29.89
CA TRP A 711 34.98 -23.69 30.72
C TRP A 711 35.49 -23.86 32.16
N PRO A 712 34.60 -24.07 33.16
CA PRO A 712 34.99 -24.29 34.56
C PRO A 712 35.94 -25.46 34.80
N ASN A 713 35.93 -26.44 33.89
CA ASN A 713 36.85 -27.59 33.94
C ASN A 713 38.28 -27.23 33.45
N GLY A 714 38.56 -25.96 33.15
CA GLY A 714 39.84 -25.46 32.66
C GLY A 714 40.04 -25.60 31.15
N THR A 715 39.04 -26.08 30.40
CA THR A 715 39.13 -26.28 28.95
C THR A 715 38.97 -24.95 28.21
N TRP A 716 39.93 -24.63 27.34
CA TRP A 716 39.84 -23.51 26.41
C TRP A 716 39.35 -23.97 25.03
N VAL A 717 38.34 -23.30 24.49
CA VAL A 717 37.82 -23.49 23.14
C VAL A 717 38.14 -22.24 22.32
N ASN A 718 38.81 -22.46 21.19
CA ASN A 718 39.19 -21.38 20.27
C ASN A 718 37.95 -20.75 19.64
N PRO A 719 38.00 -19.44 19.33
CA PRO A 719 36.89 -18.80 18.63
C PRO A 719 36.75 -19.41 17.23
N LEU A 720 35.51 -19.57 16.80
CA LEU A 720 35.21 -19.93 15.41
C LEU A 720 35.57 -18.78 14.48
N SER A 721 35.79 -19.08 13.20
CA SER A 721 36.08 -18.06 12.20
C SER A 721 34.89 -17.13 11.95
N GLY A 722 35.20 -15.86 11.66
CA GLY A 722 34.24 -14.83 11.27
C GLY A 722 33.75 -13.98 12.43
N PRO A 723 32.98 -12.93 12.13
CA PRO A 723 32.43 -12.02 13.13
C PRO A 723 31.29 -12.67 13.91
N SER A 724 31.07 -12.18 15.13
CA SER A 724 29.97 -12.58 16.03
C SER A 724 28.65 -11.91 15.70
#